data_AF-A0A916VAS9-F1
#
_entry.id   AF-A0A916VAS9-F1
#
_cell.length_a   1.000
_cell.length_b   1.000
_cell.length_c   1.000
_cell.angle_alpha   90.00
_cell.angle_beta   90.00
_cell.angle_gamma   90.00
#
_symmetry.space_group_name_H-M   'P 1'
#
loop_
_entity.id
_entity.type
_entity.pdbx_description
1 polymer ?
#
loop_
_entity_poly.entity_id
_entity_poly.type
_entity_poly.pdbx_seq_one_letter_code
_entity_poly.pdbx_strand_id
1 'polypeptide(L)'
;MSDSQNAGLTFSLGNYGGNTSIFGANQLPDVLGLVQSKLQQAAASPDLFAQVFGDKANTAEIQAVRSQWSVGDFSQLPSVQILSAANTNGAFGAYASSTQTMYLSDSLFQANAAPTNSLLGAVGVLVEETFHWLDDRVGVDTQGDEGELARMLIFGTSMSSAALTRIKQENDSGFITVDQQLTSVEMATPTLVPVESLGNTKLVKDTSNFLYAQVGSNTPISIKYNGQPITSTSFSGWQTLAIETVSGQNRVLWKDTINNTISVWQADSNWNYLSTSAASTLNSPDALTQEINFGLDLNGDGKLGTTFTSVESLGNTKLVKDTSNFLYAQVGSNTPISIKYNGQPITSTSFSGWQTLAIETVSGQNRVLWKDTINNTISVWQADSNWNYLSTSAASTLNSPDALTQEINFGLDLNGDNVLGNTFSSIEAIGNTKLVRDTGKFLYAQVGTNTPISIKYNGQAIYTNIYAGWQTLAVETVGGQNRVLWKNLVNNTVAVWQMDSNWNYQSTPVSGVAANSVDSLSQETAFGLDLNGDGTIGSIPDLAITGQTATSTITVGGNVSVGAYTRNNGNTTAGSNYVRYWLSNDTILDSNDTFINYQSVNALNAGASQYNSLNFTYNSSWGTGTKYILFQADGYGYVSESNESNNIAYSTIVVIPPSPDLVITGQTATSSVTVGGNVSIGAYTQNNGAGAAVSNYVRYWLSNDTVLDGNDTFINYQSVNALNAGASQYNSLNFTYNSSWGTGAKYILFQADGYGNVTESNESNNVAYATIFVTQPSSPDLVITGQTATSSVTVGGSLSVGAYTQNNGNASAGANYVRYWLSNDTTLDTNTDTAIDYQYVGALNAGSSQYNSLNFTYNSSWGTGTKYILFQADGYGNVSESNESNNVAYATIFVNASTVVPSTYQPFNATQVFSLNSNASANHTIYLDFNGHTTTGTSWNTKYGSSIVTPAYDTDGNTSTFSTTELENIWNIWRRVAEDFIPFNVNVTTASPSTSDLINSGGGDTRWGIRVAIGGDNSWEKAISGKSIGGIAYLDSFNLNSDTPTFVFSKQFHSTKDIAEAISHEVGHTLGLDHDGKTDGTAYYRGHNGWASIMGVGYDYELTQWSKGQYSGADNPEDDLSIITTKNGFGYRTDDYGSSLSSASNLSFSGSTVKTYGIIERNTDSDWFTFNSTGGNLALYIDAFELGANLDILAELYNSSGQLIATYNPTDSLSVSINKYLSAGKYYISLKGTGKGDLVTGYSNYGSLGQYSITGTVA
;
A
#
# COMPACT_ATOMS: atom_id res chain seq x y z
N MET A 1 -38.71 23.50 35.39
CA MET A 1 -40.12 23.11 35.09
C MET A 1 -40.11 22.64 33.65
N SER A 2 -40.68 21.46 33.33
CA SER A 2 -40.75 20.84 31.99
C SER A 2 -39.45 20.87 31.17
N ASP A 3 -38.66 19.81 31.04
CA ASP A 3 -38.95 18.36 31.19
C ASP A 3 -39.92 17.81 30.13
N SER A 4 -39.60 16.61 29.59
CA SER A 4 -39.85 16.16 28.20
C SER A 4 -39.17 17.03 27.12
N GLN A 5 -38.65 16.50 26.00
CA GLN A 5 -38.74 15.15 25.45
C GLN A 5 -37.34 14.52 25.30
N ASN A 6 -37.06 13.45 26.05
CA ASN A 6 -36.04 12.44 25.72
C ASN A 6 -36.28 11.17 26.58
N ALA A 7 -37.51 10.67 26.54
CA ALA A 7 -37.97 9.57 27.39
C ALA A 7 -38.13 8.31 26.54
N GLY A 8 -37.38 7.26 26.89
CA GLY A 8 -37.42 5.93 26.28
C GLY A 8 -36.88 4.94 27.31
N LEU A 9 -35.57 4.75 27.34
CA LEU A 9 -34.91 4.02 28.44
C LEU A 9 -34.79 4.90 29.69
N THR A 10 -35.40 4.48 30.79
CA THR A 10 -35.14 5.05 32.14
C THR A 10 -34.77 3.93 33.11
N PHE A 11 -33.70 4.13 33.88
CA PHE A 11 -33.24 3.20 34.90
C PHE A 11 -33.86 3.52 36.27
N SER A 12 -34.37 2.50 36.96
CA SER A 12 -34.90 2.61 38.32
C SER A 12 -34.23 1.61 39.27
N LEU A 13 -33.67 2.11 40.38
CA LEU A 13 -33.09 1.30 41.46
C LEU A 13 -34.19 0.81 42.41
N GLY A 14 -34.97 -0.16 41.97
CA GLY A 14 -36.08 -0.75 42.74
C GLY A 14 -35.60 -1.42 44.03
N ASN A 15 -36.01 -0.88 45.19
CA ASN A 15 -35.81 -1.44 46.54
C ASN A 15 -34.40 -2.00 46.86
N TYR A 16 -33.35 -1.44 46.25
CA TYR A 16 -31.98 -1.91 46.40
C TYR A 16 -31.42 -1.58 47.79
N GLY A 17 -31.47 -2.54 48.71
CA GLY A 17 -30.97 -2.40 50.09
C GLY A 17 -29.43 -2.36 50.23
N GLY A 18 -28.69 -2.40 49.12
CA GLY A 18 -27.23 -2.35 49.07
C GLY A 18 -26.66 -0.92 49.00
N ASN A 19 -25.38 -0.79 49.32
CA ASN A 19 -24.64 0.46 49.20
C ASN A 19 -24.53 0.87 47.71
N THR A 20 -25.02 2.05 47.33
CA THR A 20 -25.04 2.51 45.94
C THR A 20 -23.67 2.86 45.35
N SER A 21 -22.60 2.86 46.16
CA SER A 21 -21.23 3.19 45.69
C SER A 21 -20.54 2.10 44.84
N ILE A 22 -21.25 1.06 44.40
CA ILE A 22 -20.71 0.03 43.49
C ILE A 22 -20.77 0.46 42.02
N PHE A 23 -21.74 1.30 41.65
CA PHE A 23 -21.91 1.78 40.28
C PHE A 23 -21.01 2.99 40.02
N GLY A 24 -20.09 2.89 39.07
CA GLY A 24 -19.33 4.03 38.57
C GLY A 24 -20.25 5.02 37.85
N ALA A 25 -20.13 6.31 38.16
CA ALA A 25 -21.11 7.34 37.76
C ALA A 25 -21.35 7.49 36.24
N ASN A 26 -20.48 6.93 35.39
CA ASN A 26 -20.57 6.99 33.93
C ASN A 26 -21.10 5.68 33.30
N GLN A 27 -21.05 4.54 33.99
CA GLN A 27 -21.26 3.22 33.36
C GLN A 27 -22.67 3.02 32.79
N LEU A 28 -23.71 3.54 33.44
CA LEU A 28 -25.09 3.40 32.95
C LEU A 28 -25.37 4.27 31.69
N PRO A 29 -25.01 5.57 31.65
CA PRO A 29 -25.07 6.36 30.42
C PRO A 29 -24.31 5.75 29.23
N ASP A 30 -23.11 5.21 29.47
CA ASP A 30 -22.28 4.64 28.41
C ASP A 30 -22.91 3.34 27.82
N VAL A 31 -23.55 2.51 28.66
CA VAL A 31 -24.37 1.37 28.21
C VAL A 31 -25.49 1.83 27.29
N LEU A 32 -26.23 2.88 27.65
CA LEU A 32 -27.38 3.36 26.87
C LEU A 32 -26.99 3.81 25.46
N GLY A 33 -25.90 4.57 25.33
CA GLY A 33 -25.41 5.03 24.04
C GLY A 33 -24.98 3.88 23.13
N LEU A 34 -24.33 2.86 23.69
CA LEU A 34 -23.90 1.67 22.96
C LEU A 34 -25.09 0.78 22.54
N VAL A 35 -26.08 0.58 23.41
CA VAL A 35 -27.32 -0.15 23.05
C VAL A 35 -28.08 0.59 21.95
N GLN A 36 -28.27 1.90 22.06
CA GLN A 36 -28.94 2.71 21.03
C GLN A 36 -28.21 2.64 19.68
N SER A 37 -26.88 2.72 19.68
CA SER A 37 -26.06 2.54 18.47
C SER A 37 -26.27 1.15 17.84
N LYS A 38 -26.28 0.08 18.65
CA LYS A 38 -26.53 -1.30 18.18
C LYS A 38 -27.95 -1.51 17.67
N LEU A 39 -28.96 -0.91 18.29
CA LEU A 39 -30.35 -0.95 17.80
C LEU A 39 -30.52 -0.16 16.49
N GLN A 40 -29.82 0.97 16.31
CA GLN A 40 -29.79 1.69 15.03
C GLN A 40 -29.11 0.87 13.92
N GLN A 41 -27.98 0.24 14.23
CA GLN A 41 -27.28 -0.67 13.31
C GLN A 41 -28.17 -1.85 12.90
N ALA A 42 -28.88 -2.47 13.86
CA ALA A 42 -29.83 -3.54 13.60
C ALA A 42 -30.98 -3.07 12.69
N ALA A 43 -31.59 -1.91 12.99
CA ALA A 43 -32.74 -1.40 12.25
C ALA A 43 -32.47 -1.22 10.75
N ALA A 44 -31.24 -0.90 10.36
CA ALA A 44 -30.81 -0.79 8.97
C ALA A 44 -30.82 -2.13 8.20
N SER A 45 -30.86 -3.28 8.87
CA SER A 45 -30.94 -4.61 8.26
C SER A 45 -32.36 -5.19 8.30
N PRO A 46 -33.08 -5.32 7.16
CA PRO A 46 -34.36 -6.02 7.11
C PRO A 46 -34.20 -7.52 7.40
N ASP A 47 -33.12 -8.11 6.90
CA ASP A 47 -32.88 -9.55 6.93
C ASP A 47 -32.53 -10.05 8.34
N LEU A 48 -32.00 -9.19 9.22
CA LEU A 48 -31.82 -9.51 10.64
C LEU A 48 -33.18 -9.72 11.32
N PHE A 49 -34.12 -8.78 11.15
CA PHE A 49 -35.46 -8.91 11.74
C PHE A 49 -36.23 -10.09 11.13
N ALA A 50 -36.05 -10.38 9.84
CA ALA A 50 -36.64 -11.57 9.20
C ALA A 50 -36.03 -12.89 9.71
N GLN A 51 -34.75 -12.91 10.08
CA GLN A 51 -34.10 -14.09 10.67
C GLN A 51 -34.51 -14.37 12.11
N VAL A 52 -34.79 -13.31 12.88
CA VAL A 52 -35.28 -13.38 14.27
C VAL A 52 -36.79 -13.67 14.28
N PHE A 53 -37.62 -12.75 13.78
CA PHE A 53 -39.07 -12.76 13.95
C PHE A 53 -39.85 -13.45 12.80
N GLY A 54 -39.16 -13.98 11.78
CA GLY A 54 -39.79 -14.61 10.62
C GLY A 54 -40.79 -13.68 9.92
N ASP A 55 -41.98 -14.20 9.60
CA ASP A 55 -43.06 -13.44 8.96
C ASP A 55 -43.49 -12.20 9.79
N LYS A 56 -43.36 -12.23 11.13
CA LYS A 56 -43.75 -11.11 12.00
C LYS A 56 -42.89 -9.86 11.77
N ALA A 57 -41.69 -10.00 11.19
CA ALA A 57 -40.85 -8.87 10.80
C ALA A 57 -41.55 -7.89 9.84
N ASN A 58 -42.59 -8.34 9.14
CA ASN A 58 -43.41 -7.53 8.24
C ASN A 58 -44.65 -6.90 8.89
N THR A 59 -44.84 -7.06 10.20
CA THR A 59 -45.91 -6.38 10.94
C THR A 59 -45.71 -4.86 10.94
N ALA A 60 -46.82 -4.12 10.98
CA ALA A 60 -46.78 -2.66 11.04
C ALA A 60 -46.05 -2.13 12.29
N GLU A 61 -46.05 -2.89 13.38
CA GLU A 61 -45.39 -2.56 14.64
C GLU A 61 -43.85 -2.64 14.50
N ILE A 62 -43.29 -3.79 14.10
CA ILE A 62 -41.84 -3.91 13.86
C ILE A 62 -41.36 -2.94 12.77
N GLN A 63 -42.14 -2.73 11.70
CA GLN A 63 -41.79 -1.77 10.65
C GLN A 63 -41.80 -0.31 11.16
N ALA A 64 -42.70 0.05 12.08
CA ALA A 64 -42.70 1.36 12.73
C ALA A 64 -41.48 1.51 13.67
N VAL A 65 -41.23 0.54 14.55
CA VAL A 65 -40.10 0.53 15.50
C VAL A 65 -38.77 0.62 14.74
N ARG A 66 -38.56 -0.18 13.69
CA ARG A 66 -37.37 -0.10 12.83
C ARG A 66 -37.23 1.26 12.14
N SER A 67 -38.33 1.83 11.65
CA SER A 67 -38.31 3.16 11.03
C SER A 67 -37.85 4.23 12.03
N GLN A 68 -38.36 4.18 13.27
CA GLN A 68 -37.95 5.09 14.34
C GLN A 68 -36.49 4.90 14.76
N TRP A 69 -36.06 3.66 15.03
CA TRP A 69 -34.66 3.35 15.39
C TRP A 69 -33.67 3.76 14.29
N SER A 70 -34.03 3.61 13.01
CA SER A 70 -33.17 4.02 11.89
C SER A 70 -32.84 5.52 11.89
N VAL A 71 -33.75 6.36 12.40
CA VAL A 71 -33.56 7.82 12.55
C VAL A 71 -33.16 8.25 13.96
N GLY A 72 -32.90 7.29 14.86
CA GLY A 72 -32.46 7.54 16.24
C GLY A 72 -33.57 7.83 17.25
N ASP A 73 -34.84 7.56 16.93
CA ASP A 73 -35.96 7.69 17.87
C ASP A 73 -36.15 6.40 18.69
N PHE A 74 -35.61 6.43 19.91
CA PHE A 74 -35.67 5.36 20.90
C PHE A 74 -36.73 5.58 22.00
N SER A 75 -37.71 6.47 21.76
CA SER A 75 -38.70 6.87 22.77
C SER A 75 -39.75 5.81 23.13
N GLN A 76 -39.75 4.69 22.41
CA GLN A 76 -40.73 3.61 22.59
C GLN A 76 -40.26 2.48 23.53
N LEU A 77 -38.98 2.43 23.90
CA LEU A 77 -38.37 1.35 24.70
C LEU A 77 -38.93 1.24 26.14
N PRO A 78 -38.87 0.06 26.77
CA PRO A 78 -39.41 -0.18 28.11
C PRO A 78 -38.47 0.35 29.22
N SER A 79 -38.97 0.41 30.45
CA SER A 79 -38.15 0.81 31.61
C SER A 79 -37.23 -0.34 32.07
N VAL A 80 -36.09 0.01 32.66
CA VAL A 80 -35.09 -0.96 33.13
C VAL A 80 -34.92 -0.86 34.65
N GLN A 81 -34.88 -2.00 35.33
CA GLN A 81 -34.59 -2.11 36.76
C GLN A 81 -33.36 -2.98 37.01
N ILE A 82 -32.67 -2.74 38.13
CA ILE A 82 -31.53 -3.58 38.55
C ILE A 82 -31.92 -4.30 39.84
N LEU A 83 -31.78 -5.63 39.83
CA LEU A 83 -32.04 -6.52 40.95
C LEU A 83 -30.73 -7.21 41.39
N SER A 84 -30.67 -7.64 42.65
CA SER A 84 -29.56 -8.50 43.11
C SER A 84 -29.59 -9.87 42.44
N ALA A 85 -28.44 -10.44 42.09
CA ALA A 85 -28.34 -11.76 41.42
C ALA A 85 -29.11 -12.94 42.10
N ALA A 86 -29.36 -12.86 43.42
CA ALA A 86 -30.18 -13.83 44.14
C ALA A 86 -31.69 -13.73 43.81
N ASN A 87 -32.18 -12.54 43.47
CA ASN A 87 -33.56 -12.28 43.07
C ASN A 87 -33.80 -12.59 41.59
N THR A 88 -32.77 -12.51 40.74
CA THR A 88 -32.83 -12.98 39.34
C THR A 88 -32.68 -14.50 39.21
N ASN A 89 -32.64 -15.25 40.31
CA ASN A 89 -32.47 -16.71 40.33
C ASN A 89 -31.21 -17.19 39.58
N GLY A 90 -30.16 -16.36 39.52
CA GLY A 90 -28.92 -16.62 38.77
C GLY A 90 -28.92 -16.16 37.32
N ALA A 91 -30.02 -15.62 36.78
CA ALA A 91 -30.05 -15.01 35.45
C ALA A 91 -29.28 -13.68 35.42
N PHE A 92 -28.72 -13.34 34.25
CA PHE A 92 -28.04 -12.06 34.02
C PHE A 92 -29.01 -10.93 33.61
N GLY A 93 -29.99 -11.26 32.78
CA GLY A 93 -31.14 -10.41 32.42
C GLY A 93 -32.45 -11.20 32.50
N ALA A 94 -33.57 -10.48 32.48
CA ALA A 94 -34.91 -11.04 32.31
C ALA A 94 -35.95 -9.99 31.86
N TYR A 95 -36.86 -10.37 30.96
CA TYR A 95 -37.96 -9.53 30.49
C TYR A 95 -39.30 -9.99 31.07
N ALA A 96 -40.11 -9.05 31.58
CA ALA A 96 -41.44 -9.34 32.12
C ALA A 96 -42.55 -8.63 31.32
N SER A 97 -43.17 -9.33 30.38
CA SER A 97 -44.38 -8.90 29.65
C SER A 97 -45.48 -8.35 30.58
N SER A 98 -45.72 -9.01 31.72
CA SER A 98 -46.72 -8.59 32.72
C SER A 98 -46.49 -7.19 33.33
N THR A 99 -45.27 -6.64 33.20
CA THR A 99 -44.90 -5.31 33.71
C THR A 99 -44.24 -4.40 32.67
N GLN A 100 -44.06 -4.86 31.42
CA GLN A 100 -43.33 -4.16 30.34
C GLN A 100 -42.02 -3.53 30.85
N THR A 101 -41.22 -4.34 31.56
CA THR A 101 -40.00 -3.92 32.27
C THR A 101 -38.90 -4.96 32.07
N MET A 102 -37.69 -4.49 31.77
CA MET A 102 -36.47 -5.31 31.69
C MET A 102 -35.77 -5.28 33.06
N TYR A 103 -35.29 -6.42 33.54
CA TYR A 103 -34.60 -6.56 34.82
C TYR A 103 -33.18 -7.07 34.60
N LEU A 104 -32.16 -6.30 35.02
CA LEU A 104 -30.76 -6.72 34.96
C LEU A 104 -30.26 -7.15 36.35
N SER A 105 -29.38 -8.14 36.36
CA SER A 105 -28.64 -8.57 37.54
C SER A 105 -27.52 -7.57 37.89
N ASP A 106 -27.41 -7.20 39.16
CA ASP A 106 -26.33 -6.35 39.66
C ASP A 106 -24.93 -6.95 39.44
N SER A 107 -24.83 -8.26 39.22
CA SER A 107 -23.59 -8.95 38.83
C SER A 107 -22.97 -8.42 37.52
N LEU A 108 -23.77 -7.87 36.59
CA LEU A 108 -23.29 -7.28 35.34
C LEU A 108 -22.51 -5.96 35.53
N PHE A 109 -22.51 -5.40 36.74
CA PHE A 109 -21.88 -4.12 37.07
C PHE A 109 -20.81 -4.25 38.17
N GLN A 110 -20.46 -5.47 38.59
CA GLN A 110 -19.42 -5.73 39.58
C GLN A 110 -18.02 -5.70 38.94
N ALA A 111 -16.97 -5.52 39.75
CA ALA A 111 -15.58 -5.32 39.28
C ALA A 111 -14.95 -6.53 38.55
N ASN A 112 -15.67 -7.64 38.45
CA ASN A 112 -15.32 -8.89 37.79
C ASN A 112 -16.37 -9.34 36.75
N ALA A 113 -17.26 -8.43 36.32
CA ALA A 113 -18.22 -8.66 35.25
C ALA A 113 -17.53 -8.77 33.87
N ALA A 114 -18.24 -9.32 32.88
CA ALA A 114 -17.79 -9.27 31.49
C ALA A 114 -17.70 -7.81 30.98
N PRO A 115 -16.83 -7.51 30.00
CA PRO A 115 -16.70 -6.15 29.45
C PRO A 115 -18.05 -5.60 29.01
N THR A 116 -18.35 -4.36 29.40
CA THR A 116 -19.69 -3.76 29.30
C THR A 116 -20.29 -3.82 27.90
N ASN A 117 -19.44 -3.66 26.88
CA ASN A 117 -19.74 -3.68 25.45
C ASN A 117 -19.65 -5.07 24.78
N SER A 118 -19.51 -6.16 25.54
CA SER A 118 -19.41 -7.54 25.01
C SER A 118 -20.76 -8.25 24.96
N LEU A 119 -20.82 -9.39 24.26
CA LEU A 119 -21.99 -10.26 24.14
C LEU A 119 -22.59 -10.66 25.51
N LEU A 120 -21.74 -10.90 26.51
CA LEU A 120 -22.14 -11.28 27.88
C LEU A 120 -22.10 -10.09 28.86
N GLY A 121 -21.82 -8.89 28.36
CA GLY A 121 -21.84 -7.64 29.13
C GLY A 121 -23.22 -6.98 29.15
N ALA A 122 -23.35 -5.91 29.93
CA ALA A 122 -24.62 -5.20 30.10
C ALA A 122 -25.24 -4.68 28.78
N VAL A 123 -24.44 -4.36 27.75
CA VAL A 123 -24.96 -3.96 26.43
C VAL A 123 -25.50 -5.18 25.66
N GLY A 124 -24.81 -6.32 25.70
CA GLY A 124 -25.27 -7.55 25.03
C GLY A 124 -26.58 -8.07 25.61
N VAL A 125 -26.64 -8.21 26.94
CA VAL A 125 -27.85 -8.64 27.65
C VAL A 125 -29.01 -7.66 27.40
N LEU A 126 -28.79 -6.34 27.48
CA LEU A 126 -29.89 -5.37 27.30
C LEU A 126 -30.40 -5.29 25.84
N VAL A 127 -29.60 -5.71 24.84
CA VAL A 127 -30.06 -5.90 23.45
C VAL A 127 -30.98 -7.13 23.35
N GLU A 128 -30.63 -8.21 24.02
CA GLU A 128 -31.41 -9.45 24.12
C GLU A 128 -32.79 -9.20 24.77
N GLU A 129 -32.81 -8.58 25.97
CA GLU A 129 -34.07 -8.17 26.63
C GLU A 129 -34.93 -7.21 25.78
N THR A 130 -34.31 -6.39 24.94
CA THR A 130 -35.02 -5.47 24.03
C THR A 130 -35.72 -6.21 22.89
N PHE A 131 -35.21 -7.37 22.45
CA PHE A 131 -35.83 -8.16 21.39
C PHE A 131 -36.93 -9.10 21.93
N HIS A 132 -36.80 -9.62 23.16
CA HIS A 132 -37.93 -10.24 23.89
C HIS A 132 -39.12 -9.28 24.02
N TRP A 133 -38.86 -8.06 24.49
CA TRP A 133 -39.87 -7.00 24.56
C TRP A 133 -40.52 -6.67 23.21
N LEU A 134 -39.78 -6.81 22.11
CA LEU A 134 -40.31 -6.53 20.77
C LEU A 134 -41.19 -7.67 20.24
N ASP A 135 -40.99 -8.93 20.63
CA ASP A 135 -41.89 -10.03 20.26
C ASP A 135 -43.25 -9.96 20.98
N ASP A 136 -43.23 -9.67 22.29
CA ASP A 136 -44.42 -9.44 23.13
C ASP A 136 -45.37 -8.37 22.54
N ARG A 137 -44.85 -7.44 21.73
CA ARG A 137 -45.64 -6.43 21.01
C ARG A 137 -46.29 -6.93 19.72
N VAL A 138 -45.82 -8.03 19.12
CA VAL A 138 -46.31 -8.54 17.82
C VAL A 138 -47.22 -9.77 17.89
N GLY A 139 -47.50 -10.31 19.09
CA GLY A 139 -48.75 -11.02 19.36
C GLY A 139 -48.61 -12.29 20.21
N VAL A 140 -48.80 -13.45 19.59
CA VAL A 140 -48.37 -14.73 20.17
C VAL A 140 -46.87 -14.82 19.98
N ASP A 141 -46.13 -15.32 20.99
CA ASP A 141 -44.70 -15.65 21.03
C ASP A 141 -44.11 -16.20 19.69
N THR A 142 -42.82 -15.96 19.41
CA THR A 142 -42.11 -16.61 18.29
C THR A 142 -41.59 -17.98 18.78
N GLN A 143 -41.01 -18.79 17.88
CA GLN A 143 -40.47 -20.10 18.26
C GLN A 143 -38.95 -20.05 18.36
N GLY A 144 -38.48 -19.64 19.53
CA GLY A 144 -37.07 -19.65 19.87
C GLY A 144 -36.78 -18.84 21.14
N ASP A 145 -35.52 -18.43 21.23
CA ASP A 145 -35.03 -17.30 22.00
C ASP A 145 -34.63 -16.20 21.00
N GLU A 146 -35.57 -15.30 20.73
CA GLU A 146 -35.39 -14.18 19.81
C GLU A 146 -34.44 -13.12 20.35
N GLY A 147 -34.31 -13.02 21.68
CA GLY A 147 -33.38 -12.12 22.36
C GLY A 147 -31.94 -12.55 22.12
N GLU A 148 -31.61 -13.80 22.44
CA GLU A 148 -30.28 -14.36 22.19
C GLU A 148 -29.97 -14.35 20.68
N LEU A 149 -30.93 -14.73 19.82
CA LEU A 149 -30.72 -14.74 18.38
C LEU A 149 -30.39 -13.35 17.84
N ALA A 150 -31.14 -12.33 18.24
CA ALA A 150 -30.88 -10.95 17.87
C ALA A 150 -29.53 -10.47 18.42
N ARG A 151 -29.23 -10.75 19.70
CA ARG A 151 -27.94 -10.44 20.34
C ARG A 151 -26.78 -11.04 19.56
N MET A 152 -26.81 -12.32 19.21
CA MET A 152 -25.73 -12.97 18.45
C MET A 152 -25.56 -12.36 17.05
N LEU A 153 -26.66 -12.05 16.35
CA LEU A 153 -26.62 -11.40 15.02
C LEU A 153 -26.10 -9.94 15.09
N ILE A 154 -26.56 -9.15 16.06
CA ILE A 154 -26.19 -7.72 16.24
C ILE A 154 -24.72 -7.56 16.68
N PHE A 155 -24.16 -8.58 17.31
CA PHE A 155 -22.74 -8.68 17.68
C PHE A 155 -21.92 -9.52 16.67
N GLY A 156 -22.44 -9.80 15.47
CA GLY A 156 -21.70 -10.42 14.37
C GLY A 156 -21.18 -11.84 14.67
N THR A 157 -21.74 -12.53 15.65
CA THR A 157 -21.23 -13.82 16.12
C THR A 157 -21.64 -14.93 15.17
N SER A 158 -20.67 -15.62 14.56
CA SER A 158 -20.90 -16.74 13.65
C SER A 158 -21.50 -17.95 14.38
N MET A 159 -22.82 -18.07 14.35
CA MET A 159 -23.54 -19.21 14.91
C MET A 159 -23.35 -20.46 14.04
N SER A 160 -22.94 -21.57 14.64
CA SER A 160 -23.00 -22.88 13.98
C SER A 160 -24.46 -23.28 13.76
N SER A 161 -24.72 -24.15 12.77
CA SER A 161 -26.07 -24.68 12.51
C SER A 161 -26.67 -25.35 13.74
N ALA A 162 -25.84 -25.93 14.63
CA ALA A 162 -26.27 -26.49 15.90
C ALA A 162 -26.64 -25.42 16.94
N ALA A 163 -25.89 -24.31 17.03
CA ALA A 163 -26.25 -23.18 17.88
C ALA A 163 -27.54 -22.50 17.42
N LEU A 164 -27.68 -22.25 16.11
CA LEU A 164 -28.90 -21.69 15.52
C LEU A 164 -30.11 -22.63 15.68
N THR A 165 -29.90 -23.95 15.62
CA THR A 165 -30.95 -24.95 15.87
C THR A 165 -31.34 -25.03 17.35
N ARG A 166 -30.40 -24.87 18.28
CA ARG A 166 -30.69 -24.70 19.72
C ARG A 166 -31.55 -23.48 19.94
N ILE A 167 -31.10 -22.31 19.51
CA ILE A 167 -31.76 -21.03 19.76
C ILE A 167 -33.19 -21.00 19.17
N LYS A 168 -33.47 -21.75 18.09
CA LYS A 168 -34.82 -21.91 17.49
C LYS A 168 -35.63 -23.09 18.05
N GLN A 169 -35.26 -23.60 19.23
CA GLN A 169 -35.91 -24.71 19.94
C GLN A 169 -35.96 -24.50 21.47
N GLU A 170 -34.99 -23.76 22.01
CA GLU A 170 -34.99 -23.17 23.35
C GLU A 170 -36.02 -22.04 23.41
N ASN A 171 -36.66 -21.81 24.55
CA ASN A 171 -37.70 -20.80 24.78
C ASN A 171 -37.70 -20.54 26.30
N ASP A 172 -36.78 -19.68 26.73
CA ASP A 172 -36.22 -19.69 28.08
C ASP A 172 -37.08 -18.90 29.08
N SER A 173 -38.26 -19.46 29.37
CA SER A 173 -39.20 -18.91 30.36
C SER A 173 -38.96 -19.44 31.78
N GLY A 174 -39.01 -18.54 32.76
CA GLY A 174 -38.73 -18.81 34.17
C GLY A 174 -39.39 -17.82 35.13
N PHE A 175 -38.85 -17.74 36.36
CA PHE A 175 -39.38 -16.89 37.43
C PHE A 175 -38.28 -16.16 38.21
N ILE A 176 -38.44 -14.85 38.37
CA ILE A 176 -37.61 -13.99 39.21
C ILE A 176 -38.43 -13.44 40.39
N THR A 177 -37.75 -12.92 41.42
CA THR A 177 -38.39 -12.35 42.62
C THR A 177 -38.38 -10.82 42.58
N VAL A 178 -39.55 -10.20 42.35
CA VAL A 178 -39.76 -8.74 42.39
C VAL A 178 -40.64 -8.40 43.59
N ASP A 179 -40.21 -7.49 44.46
CA ASP A 179 -40.94 -7.09 45.69
C ASP A 179 -41.48 -8.26 46.54
N GLN A 180 -40.70 -9.34 46.66
CA GLN A 180 -41.04 -10.60 47.35
C GLN A 180 -42.18 -11.41 46.73
N GLN A 181 -42.52 -11.18 45.46
CA GLN A 181 -43.43 -12.02 44.67
C GLN A 181 -42.69 -12.64 43.47
N LEU A 182 -43.15 -13.80 43.01
CA LEU A 182 -42.61 -14.47 41.82
C LEU A 182 -43.25 -13.89 40.56
N THR A 183 -42.43 -13.30 39.71
CA THR A 183 -42.80 -12.75 38.40
C THR A 183 -42.32 -13.69 37.31
N SER A 184 -43.23 -14.08 36.40
CA SER A 184 -42.89 -14.88 35.22
C SER A 184 -42.15 -14.00 34.21
N VAL A 185 -41.08 -14.53 33.61
CA VAL A 185 -40.18 -13.81 32.70
C VAL A 185 -39.58 -14.74 31.65
N GLU A 186 -39.05 -14.18 30.56
CA GLU A 186 -37.97 -14.80 29.79
C GLU A 186 -36.61 -14.45 30.44
N MET A 187 -35.62 -15.35 30.42
CA MET A 187 -34.36 -15.18 31.20
C MET A 187 -33.16 -16.03 30.74
N ALA A 188 -31.99 -15.42 30.58
CA ALA A 188 -30.76 -16.11 30.17
C ALA A 188 -30.09 -16.97 31.28
N THR A 189 -29.63 -18.19 30.95
CA THR A 189 -29.16 -19.22 31.90
C THR A 189 -27.70 -19.72 31.66
N PRO A 190 -27.03 -20.41 32.63
CA PRO A 190 -25.57 -20.63 32.59
C PRO A 190 -25.07 -21.90 31.87
N THR A 191 -23.88 -21.80 31.27
CA THR A 191 -23.26 -22.79 30.36
C THR A 191 -22.72 -24.06 31.04
N LEU A 192 -22.83 -25.21 30.35
CA LEU A 192 -22.30 -26.52 30.76
C LEU A 192 -21.21 -27.03 29.80
N VAL A 193 -20.26 -27.81 30.31
CA VAL A 193 -19.07 -28.28 29.59
C VAL A 193 -19.04 -29.82 29.53
N PRO A 194 -18.84 -30.45 28.36
CA PRO A 194 -18.66 -31.91 28.29
C PRO A 194 -17.46 -32.43 29.09
N VAL A 195 -17.66 -33.54 29.78
CA VAL A 195 -16.60 -34.41 30.32
C VAL A 195 -16.34 -35.56 29.35
N GLU A 196 -17.42 -36.11 28.79
CA GLU A 196 -17.42 -37.14 27.77
C GLU A 196 -18.70 -36.97 26.91
N SER A 197 -18.58 -37.22 25.61
CA SER A 197 -19.59 -36.78 24.62
C SER A 197 -19.70 -37.68 23.38
N LEU A 198 -19.31 -38.95 23.51
CA LEU A 198 -19.49 -39.99 22.52
C LEU A 198 -20.88 -40.65 22.72
N GLY A 199 -21.17 -41.65 21.90
CA GLY A 199 -22.38 -42.49 22.01
C GLY A 199 -23.71 -41.73 22.09
N ASN A 200 -24.61 -42.14 22.99
CA ASN A 200 -26.01 -41.66 23.05
C ASN A 200 -26.35 -40.76 24.26
N THR A 201 -25.49 -40.65 25.26
CA THR A 201 -25.74 -39.80 26.44
C THR A 201 -24.46 -39.07 26.83
N LYS A 202 -24.46 -37.73 26.81
CA LYS A 202 -23.26 -36.96 27.16
C LYS A 202 -23.13 -36.82 28.67
N LEU A 203 -21.95 -37.14 29.21
CA LEU A 203 -21.56 -36.75 30.56
C LEU A 203 -21.08 -35.30 30.52
N VAL A 204 -21.86 -34.38 31.09
CA VAL A 204 -21.50 -32.95 31.16
C VAL A 204 -21.29 -32.51 32.61
N LYS A 205 -20.58 -31.40 32.80
CA LYS A 205 -20.35 -30.78 34.11
C LYS A 205 -20.54 -29.27 34.06
N ASP A 206 -20.80 -28.69 35.22
CA ASP A 206 -20.70 -27.25 35.42
C ASP A 206 -19.25 -26.82 35.74
N THR A 207 -19.04 -25.51 35.89
CA THR A 207 -17.76 -24.92 36.32
C THR A 207 -17.38 -25.31 37.75
N SER A 208 -18.33 -25.77 38.57
CA SER A 208 -18.11 -26.31 39.93
C SER A 208 -17.79 -27.82 39.94
N ASN A 209 -17.78 -28.48 38.78
CA ASN A 209 -17.52 -29.90 38.56
C ASN A 209 -18.59 -30.88 39.10
N PHE A 210 -19.83 -30.44 39.30
CA PHE A 210 -20.98 -31.35 39.45
C PHE A 210 -21.25 -32.09 38.13
N LEU A 211 -21.68 -33.36 38.21
CA LEU A 211 -21.90 -34.21 37.04
C LEU A 211 -23.38 -34.33 36.68
N TYR A 212 -23.66 -34.25 35.38
CA TYR A 212 -24.99 -34.30 34.78
C TYR A 212 -25.00 -35.23 33.57
N ALA A 213 -26.12 -35.90 33.36
CA ALA A 213 -26.38 -36.70 32.18
C ALA A 213 -27.29 -35.94 31.20
N GLN A 214 -26.82 -35.76 29.97
CA GLN A 214 -27.56 -35.09 28.90
C GLN A 214 -27.92 -36.10 27.81
N VAL A 215 -29.18 -36.54 27.81
CA VAL A 215 -29.73 -37.45 26.79
C VAL A 215 -30.26 -36.61 25.62
N GLY A 216 -29.57 -36.62 24.48
CA GLY A 216 -29.92 -35.78 23.33
C GLY A 216 -29.79 -34.28 23.62
N SER A 217 -30.84 -33.50 23.32
CA SER A 217 -30.93 -32.05 23.57
C SER A 217 -31.67 -31.70 24.88
N ASN A 218 -32.09 -32.68 25.68
CA ASN A 218 -32.87 -32.42 26.90
C ASN A 218 -32.04 -31.70 27.99
N THR A 219 -32.72 -30.96 28.86
CA THR A 219 -32.14 -30.30 30.04
C THR A 219 -31.33 -31.30 30.89
N PRO A 220 -30.02 -31.06 31.16
CA PRO A 220 -29.16 -32.07 31.78
C PRO A 220 -29.58 -32.47 33.21
N ILE A 221 -29.65 -33.77 33.45
CA ILE A 221 -30.12 -34.34 34.72
C ILE A 221 -28.92 -34.62 35.62
N SER A 222 -28.82 -33.93 36.77
CA SER A 222 -27.74 -34.17 37.74
C SER A 222 -27.71 -35.64 38.21
N ILE A 223 -26.53 -36.26 38.07
CA ILE A 223 -26.23 -37.65 38.47
C ILE A 223 -26.08 -37.68 40.00
N LYS A 224 -26.67 -38.68 40.65
CA LYS A 224 -26.86 -38.69 42.11
C LYS A 224 -26.45 -39.99 42.79
N TYR A 225 -25.87 -39.83 43.97
CA TYR A 225 -25.62 -40.92 44.92
C TYR A 225 -26.33 -40.60 46.24
N ASN A 226 -27.12 -41.55 46.76
CA ASN A 226 -28.02 -41.34 47.91
C ASN A 226 -28.90 -40.08 47.79
N GLY A 227 -29.31 -39.72 46.56
CA GLY A 227 -30.15 -38.55 46.27
C GLY A 227 -29.45 -37.19 46.24
N GLN A 228 -28.14 -37.13 46.48
CA GLN A 228 -27.35 -35.90 46.38
C GLN A 228 -26.55 -35.85 45.06
N PRO A 229 -26.41 -34.68 44.41
CA PRO A 229 -25.53 -34.50 43.25
C PRO A 229 -24.09 -34.95 43.54
N ILE A 230 -23.48 -35.67 42.60
CA ILE A 230 -22.05 -36.03 42.69
C ILE A 230 -21.20 -35.08 41.85
N THR A 231 -19.95 -34.87 42.28
CA THR A 231 -18.91 -34.19 41.50
C THR A 231 -17.92 -35.22 40.95
N SER A 232 -17.06 -34.78 40.03
CA SER A 232 -15.94 -35.59 39.50
C SER A 232 -14.92 -36.08 40.55
N THR A 233 -15.05 -35.68 41.83
CA THR A 233 -14.15 -36.05 42.93
C THR A 233 -14.84 -36.82 44.06
N SER A 234 -16.12 -37.18 43.91
CA SER A 234 -16.92 -37.82 44.97
C SER A 234 -16.42 -39.19 45.45
N PHE A 235 -15.61 -39.92 44.67
CA PHE A 235 -15.12 -41.25 45.02
C PHE A 235 -13.60 -41.35 44.79
N SER A 236 -12.83 -41.45 45.88
CA SER A 236 -11.37 -41.46 45.80
C SER A 236 -10.84 -42.73 45.10
N GLY A 237 -9.88 -42.55 44.18
CA GLY A 237 -9.27 -43.62 43.38
C GLY A 237 -10.04 -44.01 42.11
N TRP A 238 -11.27 -43.52 41.93
CA TRP A 238 -12.14 -43.89 40.81
C TRP A 238 -12.51 -42.67 39.96
N GLN A 239 -12.30 -42.80 38.65
CA GLN A 239 -12.64 -41.76 37.68
C GLN A 239 -13.88 -42.18 36.86
N THR A 240 -14.87 -41.30 36.76
CA THR A 240 -15.95 -41.42 35.77
C THR A 240 -15.37 -41.16 34.38
N LEU A 241 -15.49 -42.13 33.47
CA LEU A 241 -15.00 -41.99 32.10
C LEU A 241 -16.11 -41.61 31.11
N ALA A 242 -17.24 -42.31 31.15
CA ALA A 242 -18.32 -42.16 30.16
C ALA A 242 -19.69 -42.51 30.75
N ILE A 243 -20.79 -42.13 30.09
CA ILE A 243 -22.14 -42.60 30.42
C ILE A 243 -22.93 -43.04 29.19
N GLU A 244 -23.73 -44.08 29.30
CA GLU A 244 -24.41 -44.66 28.14
C GLU A 244 -25.76 -45.30 28.50
N THR A 245 -26.75 -45.15 27.61
CA THR A 245 -28.05 -45.84 27.73
C THR A 245 -28.02 -47.17 26.96
N VAL A 246 -27.09 -48.06 27.32
CA VAL A 246 -26.88 -49.34 26.62
C VAL A 246 -28.12 -50.24 26.72
N SER A 247 -28.75 -50.52 25.58
CA SER A 247 -29.95 -51.35 25.46
C SER A 247 -31.11 -50.94 26.38
N GLY A 248 -31.28 -49.64 26.63
CA GLY A 248 -32.36 -49.11 27.48
C GLY A 248 -32.08 -49.14 28.99
N GLN A 249 -30.82 -49.28 29.39
CA GLN A 249 -30.39 -49.15 30.78
C GLN A 249 -29.33 -48.05 30.91
N ASN A 250 -29.56 -47.09 31.80
CA ASN A 250 -28.61 -46.02 32.10
C ASN A 250 -27.37 -46.59 32.82
N ARG A 251 -26.19 -46.34 32.26
CA ARG A 251 -24.91 -46.86 32.76
C ARG A 251 -23.85 -45.78 32.86
N VAL A 252 -22.89 -45.99 33.75
CA VAL A 252 -21.74 -45.10 33.95
C VAL A 252 -20.47 -45.96 33.95
N LEU A 253 -19.52 -45.68 33.05
CA LEU A 253 -18.23 -46.33 32.99
C LEU A 253 -17.26 -45.67 33.96
N TRP A 254 -16.60 -46.48 34.79
CA TRP A 254 -15.61 -46.05 35.77
C TRP A 254 -14.28 -46.75 35.55
N LYS A 255 -13.18 -46.03 35.80
CA LYS A 255 -11.82 -46.58 35.81
C LYS A 255 -11.24 -46.51 37.22
N ASP A 256 -10.76 -47.66 37.70
CA ASP A 256 -9.89 -47.74 38.87
C ASP A 256 -8.52 -47.19 38.46
N THR A 257 -8.18 -46.00 38.93
CA THR A 257 -6.93 -45.32 38.59
C THR A 257 -5.71 -45.92 39.31
N ILE A 258 -5.92 -46.82 40.29
CA ILE A 258 -4.89 -47.45 41.12
C ILE A 258 -4.55 -48.84 40.56
N ASN A 259 -5.56 -49.63 40.20
CA ASN A 259 -5.41 -51.00 39.68
C ASN A 259 -5.47 -51.08 38.14
N ASN A 260 -5.77 -49.97 37.46
CA ASN A 260 -5.89 -49.86 35.99
C ASN A 260 -6.89 -50.86 35.38
N THR A 261 -8.05 -50.99 36.02
CA THR A 261 -9.18 -51.85 35.61
C THR A 261 -10.46 -51.03 35.44
N ILE A 262 -11.36 -51.44 34.56
CA ILE A 262 -12.67 -50.81 34.36
C ILE A 262 -13.78 -51.50 35.15
N SER A 263 -14.82 -50.76 35.55
CA SER A 263 -16.10 -51.27 36.09
C SER A 263 -17.25 -50.37 35.62
N VAL A 264 -18.48 -50.88 35.59
CA VAL A 264 -19.67 -50.18 35.09
C VAL A 264 -20.75 -50.12 36.18
N TRP A 265 -21.33 -48.95 36.40
CA TRP A 265 -22.54 -48.77 37.22
C TRP A 265 -23.81 -48.93 36.38
N GLN A 266 -24.93 -49.23 37.05
CA GLN A 266 -26.29 -49.06 36.53
C GLN A 266 -27.03 -48.01 37.38
N ALA A 267 -27.83 -47.17 36.72
CA ALA A 267 -28.61 -46.09 37.33
C ALA A 267 -30.09 -46.19 36.96
N ASP A 268 -30.95 -45.47 37.67
CA ASP A 268 -32.37 -45.31 37.32
C ASP A 268 -32.59 -44.25 36.22
N SER A 269 -33.85 -44.08 35.79
CA SER A 269 -34.24 -43.10 34.77
C SER A 269 -33.97 -41.63 35.15
N ASN A 270 -33.73 -41.35 36.44
CA ASN A 270 -33.45 -40.03 36.99
C ASN A 270 -31.95 -39.87 37.36
N TRP A 271 -31.11 -40.80 36.89
CA TRP A 271 -29.66 -40.87 37.11
C TRP A 271 -29.22 -41.00 38.58
N ASN A 272 -30.05 -41.64 39.40
CA ASN A 272 -29.65 -42.13 40.73
C ASN A 272 -28.94 -43.49 40.60
N TYR A 273 -27.85 -43.68 41.34
CA TYR A 273 -27.12 -44.97 41.43
C TYR A 273 -28.01 -46.14 41.91
N LEU A 274 -27.86 -47.31 41.26
CA LEU A 274 -28.50 -48.57 41.67
C LEU A 274 -27.51 -49.71 41.99
N SER A 275 -26.54 -50.00 41.11
CA SER A 275 -25.61 -51.15 41.27
C SER A 275 -24.34 -51.02 40.42
N THR A 276 -23.38 -51.95 40.54
CA THR A 276 -22.07 -51.93 39.85
C THR A 276 -21.54 -53.33 39.51
N SER A 277 -20.70 -53.45 38.46
CA SER A 277 -20.08 -54.68 37.99
C SER A 277 -18.76 -55.03 38.68
N ALA A 278 -18.31 -56.27 38.49
CA ALA A 278 -16.91 -56.65 38.72
C ALA A 278 -15.96 -55.90 37.75
N ALA A 279 -14.65 -55.96 38.04
CA ALA A 279 -13.63 -55.19 37.33
C ALA A 279 -12.83 -56.01 36.29
N SER A 280 -12.56 -55.42 35.13
CA SER A 280 -11.92 -56.07 33.97
C SER A 280 -10.61 -55.37 33.55
N THR A 281 -9.67 -56.14 32.96
CA THR A 281 -8.37 -55.65 32.48
C THR A 281 -8.40 -55.23 31.01
N LEU A 282 -7.63 -54.21 30.64
CA LEU A 282 -7.79 -53.46 29.39
C LEU A 282 -7.58 -54.25 28.09
N ASN A 283 -6.64 -55.21 28.05
CA ASN A 283 -6.42 -56.08 26.88
C ASN A 283 -7.32 -57.34 26.86
N SER A 284 -8.37 -57.40 27.68
CA SER A 284 -9.31 -58.52 27.68
C SER A 284 -10.39 -58.33 26.60
N PRO A 285 -10.97 -59.41 26.03
CA PRO A 285 -12.06 -59.29 25.06
C PRO A 285 -13.29 -58.54 25.58
N ASP A 286 -13.53 -58.52 26.90
CA ASP A 286 -14.57 -57.70 27.52
C ASP A 286 -14.23 -56.21 27.43
N ALA A 287 -13.01 -55.81 27.80
CA ALA A 287 -12.54 -54.43 27.65
C ALA A 287 -12.55 -53.98 26.18
N LEU A 288 -11.98 -54.75 25.25
CA LEU A 288 -12.04 -54.48 23.80
C LEU A 288 -13.49 -54.46 23.24
N THR A 289 -14.46 -55.03 23.96
CA THR A 289 -15.90 -54.88 23.65
C THR A 289 -16.47 -53.60 24.26
N GLN A 290 -16.04 -53.18 25.46
CA GLN A 290 -16.41 -51.88 26.02
C GLN A 290 -15.81 -50.71 25.23
N GLU A 291 -14.65 -50.90 24.59
CA GLU A 291 -14.10 -49.92 23.63
C GLU A 291 -15.06 -49.65 22.48
N ILE A 292 -15.77 -50.68 22.01
CA ILE A 292 -16.79 -50.56 20.97
C ILE A 292 -18.13 -50.03 21.54
N ASN A 293 -18.52 -50.44 22.75
CA ASN A 293 -19.79 -50.00 23.37
C ASN A 293 -19.79 -48.52 23.78
N PHE A 294 -18.64 -47.98 24.20
CA PHE A 294 -18.46 -46.59 24.65
C PHE A 294 -17.65 -45.74 23.66
N GLY A 295 -17.13 -46.31 22.56
CA GLY A 295 -16.38 -45.60 21.52
C GLY A 295 -14.98 -45.12 21.94
N LEU A 296 -14.43 -45.64 23.04
CA LEU A 296 -13.17 -45.19 23.65
C LEU A 296 -12.08 -46.25 23.48
N ASP A 297 -10.88 -45.86 23.08
CA ASP A 297 -9.67 -46.68 23.27
C ASP A 297 -9.38 -46.78 24.78
N LEU A 298 -9.41 -48.00 25.33
CA LEU A 298 -9.23 -48.27 26.77
C LEU A 298 -7.87 -48.90 27.06
N ASN A 299 -7.30 -49.67 26.13
CA ASN A 299 -5.98 -50.29 26.27
C ASN A 299 -4.80 -49.34 26.00
N GLY A 300 -5.02 -48.27 25.24
CA GLY A 300 -4.03 -47.26 24.88
C GLY A 300 -3.06 -47.67 23.77
N ASP A 301 -3.39 -48.66 22.92
CA ASP A 301 -2.58 -49.03 21.76
C ASP A 301 -2.76 -48.07 20.55
N GLY A 302 -3.68 -47.12 20.69
CA GLY A 302 -3.99 -46.07 19.73
C GLY A 302 -5.03 -46.48 18.70
N LYS A 303 -5.67 -47.65 18.86
CA LYS A 303 -6.53 -48.24 17.84
C LYS A 303 -7.69 -49.05 18.43
N LEU A 304 -8.84 -48.82 17.81
CA LEU A 304 -9.91 -49.81 17.73
C LEU A 304 -9.54 -50.91 16.67
N GLY A 305 -8.30 -51.45 16.66
CA GLY A 305 -7.77 -52.21 15.50
C GLY A 305 -6.28 -52.63 15.45
N THR A 306 -5.61 -52.50 14.29
CA THR A 306 -4.24 -53.05 13.99
C THR A 306 -3.42 -52.24 12.93
N THR A 307 -2.17 -52.62 12.54
CA THR A 307 -1.09 -51.64 12.15
C THR A 307 -0.11 -52.01 10.98
N PHE A 308 0.52 -50.99 10.34
CA PHE A 308 1.59 -51.05 9.29
C PHE A 308 2.75 -50.02 9.55
N THR A 309 3.82 -49.96 8.71
CA THR A 309 5.01 -49.08 8.89
C THR A 309 5.60 -48.50 7.57
N SER A 310 6.32 -47.36 7.59
CA SER A 310 6.92 -46.73 6.38
C SER A 310 8.37 -47.16 6.06
N VAL A 311 8.88 -46.81 4.87
CA VAL A 311 10.24 -47.11 4.34
C VAL A 311 10.92 -45.88 3.73
N GLU A 312 10.25 -45.10 2.89
CA GLU A 312 10.74 -43.84 2.29
C GLU A 312 9.57 -42.84 2.13
N SER A 313 9.85 -41.52 2.08
CA SER A 313 8.81 -40.48 2.05
C SER A 313 9.17 -39.02 1.62
N LEU A 314 9.37 -38.64 0.33
CA LEU A 314 9.67 -37.22 -0.10
C LEU A 314 8.91 -36.44 -1.29
N GLY A 315 7.55 -36.40 -1.45
CA GLY A 315 6.66 -35.51 -2.31
C GLY A 315 5.22 -35.97 -2.83
N ASN A 316 4.95 -36.74 -3.92
CA ASN A 316 3.70 -37.54 -4.24
C ASN A 316 3.70 -39.11 -4.61
N THR A 317 4.42 -40.06 -3.97
CA THR A 317 4.12 -41.49 -3.57
C THR A 317 5.10 -41.94 -2.46
N LYS A 318 4.69 -42.72 -1.44
CA LYS A 318 5.54 -43.18 -0.30
C LYS A 318 5.70 -44.69 -0.33
N LEU A 319 6.93 -45.17 -0.12
CA LEU A 319 7.24 -46.59 0.03
C LEU A 319 6.95 -47.05 1.47
N VAL A 320 6.10 -48.06 1.66
CA VAL A 320 5.72 -48.60 2.99
C VAL A 320 5.80 -50.13 3.05
N LYS A 321 5.75 -50.69 4.26
CA LYS A 321 5.84 -52.12 4.53
C LYS A 321 5.02 -52.59 5.73
N ASP A 322 4.66 -53.87 5.71
CA ASP A 322 4.08 -54.57 6.85
C ASP A 322 5.16 -55.07 7.83
N THR A 323 4.75 -55.68 8.94
CA THR A 323 5.66 -56.31 9.92
C THR A 323 6.44 -57.50 9.34
N SER A 324 6.12 -57.97 8.12
CA SER A 324 6.82 -59.03 7.39
C SER A 324 7.83 -58.49 6.36
N ASN A 325 7.90 -57.18 6.13
CA ASN A 325 8.77 -56.47 5.18
C ASN A 325 8.45 -56.62 3.68
N PHE A 326 7.18 -56.90 3.32
CA PHE A 326 6.73 -56.72 1.93
C PHE A 326 6.55 -55.24 1.58
N LEU A 327 6.82 -54.85 0.33
CA LEU A 327 6.78 -53.45 -0.11
C LEU A 327 5.47 -53.06 -0.81
N TYR A 328 5.01 -51.86 -0.49
CA TYR A 328 3.77 -51.26 -0.97
C TYR A 328 4.00 -49.80 -1.33
N ALA A 329 3.43 -49.35 -2.45
CA ALA A 329 3.28 -47.96 -2.79
C ALA A 329 2.01 -47.46 -2.12
N GLN A 330 2.13 -46.53 -1.19
CA GLN A 330 0.97 -45.91 -0.57
C GLN A 330 0.61 -44.66 -1.35
N VAL A 331 -0.45 -44.81 -2.16
CA VAL A 331 -1.01 -43.74 -2.99
C VAL A 331 -1.93 -42.89 -2.11
N GLY A 332 -1.33 -42.04 -1.28
CA GLY A 332 -2.06 -41.10 -0.45
C GLY A 332 -2.84 -41.78 0.67
N SER A 333 -4.13 -41.46 0.82
CA SER A 333 -4.97 -41.91 1.94
C SER A 333 -5.16 -43.43 1.94
N ASN A 334 -4.95 -44.03 0.78
CA ASN A 334 -5.49 -45.31 0.42
C ASN A 334 -4.76 -46.45 1.14
N THR A 335 -5.47 -47.57 1.28
CA THR A 335 -4.87 -48.81 1.80
C THR A 335 -3.67 -49.19 0.91
N PRO A 336 -2.47 -49.44 1.47
CA PRO A 336 -1.24 -49.59 0.70
C PRO A 336 -1.33 -50.62 -0.45
N ILE A 337 -0.83 -50.25 -1.63
CA ILE A 337 -0.91 -51.09 -2.84
C ILE A 337 0.45 -51.78 -3.06
N SER A 338 0.48 -53.12 -3.03
CA SER A 338 1.75 -53.86 -3.13
C SER A 338 2.46 -53.66 -4.48
N ILE A 339 3.75 -53.28 -4.43
CA ILE A 339 4.64 -53.08 -5.58
C ILE A 339 5.12 -54.44 -6.10
N LYS A 340 5.15 -54.62 -7.42
CA LYS A 340 5.31 -55.93 -8.04
C LYS A 340 6.34 -55.97 -9.16
N TYR A 341 7.11 -57.05 -9.16
CA TYR A 341 7.94 -57.46 -10.29
C TYR A 341 7.41 -58.80 -10.80
N ASN A 342 7.14 -58.90 -12.10
CA ASN A 342 6.46 -60.05 -12.72
C ASN A 342 5.18 -60.50 -11.97
N GLY A 343 4.42 -59.55 -11.43
CA GLY A 343 3.16 -59.77 -10.72
C GLY A 343 3.26 -60.27 -9.28
N GLN A 344 4.46 -60.44 -8.72
CA GLN A 344 4.65 -60.87 -7.32
C GLN A 344 5.10 -59.69 -6.43
N PRO A 345 4.58 -59.57 -5.18
CA PRO A 345 5.05 -58.61 -4.19
C PRO A 345 6.57 -58.65 -3.99
N ILE A 346 7.23 -57.50 -4.06
CA ILE A 346 8.67 -57.40 -3.78
C ILE A 346 8.96 -57.06 -2.32
N THR A 347 10.21 -57.26 -1.91
CA THR A 347 10.76 -56.93 -0.60
C THR A 347 12.00 -56.06 -0.77
N SER A 348 12.45 -55.40 0.29
CA SER A 348 13.67 -54.55 0.26
C SER A 348 14.97 -55.31 -0.06
N THR A 349 14.95 -56.65 -0.11
CA THR A 349 16.09 -57.51 -0.48
C THR A 349 15.89 -58.29 -1.78
N SER A 350 14.88 -57.95 -2.59
CA SER A 350 14.53 -58.73 -3.80
C SER A 350 15.55 -58.67 -4.94
N PHE A 351 16.48 -57.71 -4.95
CA PHE A 351 17.55 -57.60 -5.94
C PHE A 351 18.90 -57.34 -5.25
N SER A 352 19.94 -58.11 -5.59
CA SER A 352 21.23 -58.04 -4.89
C SER A 352 22.09 -56.87 -5.41
N GLY A 353 22.71 -56.13 -4.49
CA GLY A 353 23.56 -54.95 -4.78
C GLY A 353 22.78 -53.64 -5.00
N TRP A 354 21.47 -53.71 -5.24
CA TRP A 354 20.61 -52.56 -5.54
C TRP A 354 19.62 -52.30 -4.42
N GLN A 355 19.57 -51.06 -3.96
CA GLN A 355 18.61 -50.60 -2.95
C GLN A 355 17.50 -49.78 -3.64
N THR A 356 16.23 -50.10 -3.34
CA THR A 356 15.10 -49.21 -3.61
C THR A 356 15.24 -47.98 -2.72
N LEU A 357 15.29 -46.79 -3.33
CA LEU A 357 15.21 -45.54 -2.57
C LEU A 357 13.75 -45.08 -2.52
N ALA A 358 13.22 -44.60 -3.64
CA ALA A 358 11.96 -43.84 -3.72
C ALA A 358 11.13 -44.24 -4.99
N ILE A 359 9.87 -43.83 -5.16
CA ILE A 359 8.87 -44.48 -6.06
C ILE A 359 7.88 -43.57 -6.86
N GLU A 360 8.32 -42.71 -7.80
CA GLU A 360 7.54 -41.49 -8.13
C GLU A 360 6.87 -41.34 -9.49
N THR A 361 5.76 -40.60 -9.54
CA THR A 361 4.97 -40.38 -10.77
C THR A 361 5.34 -39.10 -11.53
N VAL A 362 6.62 -38.94 -11.82
CA VAL A 362 7.13 -37.75 -12.54
C VAL A 362 6.39 -37.61 -13.89
N SER A 363 5.71 -36.47 -14.06
CA SER A 363 4.90 -36.13 -15.24
C SER A 363 3.88 -37.22 -15.67
N GLY A 364 3.22 -37.86 -14.70
CA GLY A 364 2.15 -38.84 -14.98
C GLY A 364 2.63 -40.26 -15.28
N GLN A 365 3.93 -40.56 -15.11
CA GLN A 365 4.50 -41.90 -15.27
C GLN A 365 5.08 -42.40 -13.94
N ASN A 366 4.53 -43.47 -13.37
CA ASN A 366 5.06 -44.09 -12.14
C ASN A 366 6.50 -44.59 -12.36
N ARG A 367 7.38 -44.41 -11.37
CA ARG A 367 8.81 -44.73 -11.42
C ARG A 367 9.29 -45.36 -10.13
N VAL A 368 10.52 -45.87 -10.12
CA VAL A 368 11.23 -46.28 -8.90
C VAL A 368 12.70 -45.90 -9.03
N LEU A 369 13.23 -45.12 -8.10
CA LEU A 369 14.65 -44.78 -8.01
C LEU A 369 15.40 -45.90 -7.27
N TRP A 370 16.47 -46.37 -7.88
CA TRP A 370 17.36 -47.38 -7.33
C TRP A 370 18.79 -46.85 -7.26
N LYS A 371 19.52 -47.24 -6.21
CA LYS A 371 20.95 -46.95 -6.04
C LYS A 371 21.74 -48.26 -6.05
N ASP A 372 22.76 -48.31 -6.90
CA ASP A 372 23.80 -49.35 -6.87
C ASP A 372 24.68 -49.07 -5.66
N THR A 373 24.56 -49.91 -4.63
CA THR A 373 25.30 -49.77 -3.37
C THR A 373 26.77 -50.17 -3.47
N ILE A 374 27.21 -50.71 -4.61
CA ILE A 374 28.57 -51.18 -4.87
C ILE A 374 29.33 -50.16 -5.72
N ASN A 375 28.71 -49.66 -6.80
CA ASN A 375 29.31 -48.71 -7.74
C ASN A 375 28.94 -47.23 -7.46
N ASN A 376 28.01 -46.98 -6.53
CA ASN A 376 27.53 -45.65 -6.13
C ASN A 376 26.96 -44.83 -7.30
N THR A 377 26.15 -45.48 -8.13
CA THR A 377 25.39 -44.90 -9.25
C THR A 377 23.88 -45.08 -9.02
N ILE A 378 23.06 -44.26 -9.68
CA ILE A 378 21.60 -44.39 -9.64
C ILE A 378 21.04 -44.89 -10.97
N SER A 379 19.84 -45.49 -10.94
CA SER A 379 19.03 -45.83 -12.11
C SER A 379 17.55 -45.72 -11.76
N VAL A 380 16.70 -45.36 -12.74
CA VAL A 380 15.27 -45.12 -12.54
C VAL A 380 14.46 -46.12 -13.37
N TRP A 381 13.60 -46.88 -12.70
CA TRP A 381 12.57 -47.71 -13.32
C TRP A 381 11.38 -46.86 -13.75
N GLN A 382 10.59 -47.38 -14.70
CA GLN A 382 9.21 -46.96 -14.96
C GLN A 382 8.25 -48.13 -14.64
N ALA A 383 7.04 -47.81 -14.20
CA ALA A 383 6.01 -48.74 -13.77
C ALA A 383 4.61 -48.34 -14.29
N ASP A 384 3.66 -49.27 -14.24
CA ASP A 384 2.26 -49.00 -14.54
C ASP A 384 1.50 -48.38 -13.35
N SER A 385 0.23 -48.00 -13.58
CA SER A 385 -0.66 -47.43 -12.56
C SER A 385 -1.01 -48.38 -11.40
N ASN A 386 -0.66 -49.66 -11.50
CA ASN A 386 -0.85 -50.67 -10.44
C ASN A 386 0.48 -51.09 -9.79
N TRP A 387 1.55 -50.31 -10.03
CA TRP A 387 2.90 -50.50 -9.50
C TRP A 387 3.58 -51.81 -9.94
N ASN A 388 3.31 -52.24 -11.19
CA ASN A 388 4.08 -53.28 -11.86
C ASN A 388 5.20 -52.66 -12.72
N TYR A 389 6.41 -53.23 -12.66
CA TYR A 389 7.58 -52.80 -13.46
C TYR A 389 7.36 -52.86 -14.99
N LEU A 390 7.90 -51.87 -15.72
CA LEU A 390 7.89 -51.78 -17.19
C LEU A 390 9.29 -51.66 -17.83
N SER A 391 10.13 -50.72 -17.39
CA SER A 391 11.44 -50.41 -18.03
C SER A 391 12.42 -49.75 -17.04
N THR A 392 13.69 -49.54 -17.44
CA THR A 392 14.73 -48.90 -16.60
C THR A 392 15.68 -48.02 -17.41
N SER A 393 16.22 -46.97 -16.79
CA SER A 393 17.24 -46.07 -17.37
C SER A 393 18.64 -46.70 -17.37
N ALA A 394 19.58 -46.07 -18.09
CA ALA A 394 21.01 -46.29 -17.87
C ALA A 394 21.42 -45.84 -16.44
N ALA A 395 22.58 -46.29 -15.97
CA ALA A 395 23.09 -45.95 -14.65
C ALA A 395 23.99 -44.69 -14.69
N SER A 396 23.72 -43.72 -13.82
CA SER A 396 24.35 -42.40 -13.79
C SER A 396 25.08 -42.14 -12.45
N THR A 397 26.24 -41.48 -12.48
CA THR A 397 26.99 -41.09 -11.27
C THR A 397 26.32 -39.91 -10.57
N LEU A 398 26.42 -39.84 -9.24
CA LEU A 398 25.63 -38.92 -8.41
C LEU A 398 25.76 -37.44 -8.81
N ASN A 399 26.95 -36.96 -9.16
CA ASN A 399 27.21 -35.57 -9.54
C ASN A 399 27.07 -35.32 -11.06
N SER A 400 26.37 -36.20 -11.79
CA SER A 400 26.08 -36.00 -13.22
C SER A 400 24.79 -35.18 -13.41
N PRO A 401 24.63 -34.41 -14.51
CA PRO A 401 23.42 -33.62 -14.72
C PRO A 401 22.13 -34.46 -14.68
N ASP A 402 22.21 -35.71 -15.15
CA ASP A 402 21.13 -36.70 -15.15
C ASP A 402 20.68 -37.04 -13.72
N ALA A 403 21.63 -37.14 -12.78
CA ALA A 403 21.40 -37.43 -11.38
C ALA A 403 20.96 -36.19 -10.58
N LEU A 404 21.58 -35.02 -10.79
CA LEU A 404 21.11 -33.75 -10.21
C LEU A 404 19.67 -33.42 -10.66
N THR A 405 19.28 -33.83 -11.88
CA THR A 405 17.88 -33.76 -12.34
C THR A 405 16.98 -34.75 -11.59
N GLN A 406 17.49 -35.91 -11.18
CA GLN A 406 16.73 -36.84 -10.35
C GLN A 406 16.63 -36.37 -8.90
N GLU A 407 17.59 -35.62 -8.37
CA GLU A 407 17.48 -35.02 -7.03
C GLU A 407 16.25 -34.11 -6.92
N ILE A 408 16.02 -33.30 -7.96
CA ILE A 408 14.83 -32.43 -8.09
C ILE A 408 13.56 -33.28 -8.29
N ASN A 409 13.56 -34.24 -9.23
CA ASN A 409 12.39 -35.09 -9.51
C ASN A 409 11.96 -35.98 -8.32
N PHE A 410 12.92 -36.42 -7.51
CA PHE A 410 12.72 -37.34 -6.39
C PHE A 410 12.88 -36.65 -5.02
N GLY A 411 12.92 -35.31 -4.96
CA GLY A 411 12.92 -34.54 -3.71
C GLY A 411 14.04 -34.92 -2.73
N LEU A 412 15.15 -35.43 -3.25
CA LEU A 412 16.15 -36.20 -2.51
C LEU A 412 17.54 -35.71 -2.90
N ASP A 413 18.33 -35.24 -1.94
CA ASP A 413 19.77 -35.09 -2.13
C ASP A 413 20.39 -36.49 -2.27
N LEU A 414 20.97 -36.79 -3.44
CA LEU A 414 21.56 -38.09 -3.76
C LEU A 414 23.09 -38.06 -3.67
N ASN A 415 23.69 -36.87 -3.74
CA ASN A 415 25.13 -36.62 -3.75
C ASN A 415 25.69 -36.29 -2.35
N GLY A 416 24.92 -35.64 -1.48
CA GLY A 416 25.22 -35.36 -0.08
C GLY A 416 25.72 -33.95 0.24
N ASP A 417 25.50 -32.95 -0.63
CA ASP A 417 25.90 -31.55 -0.40
C ASP A 417 24.82 -30.70 0.30
N ASN A 418 23.63 -31.27 0.56
CA ASN A 418 22.42 -30.64 1.10
C ASN A 418 21.77 -29.62 0.15
N VAL A 419 22.01 -29.72 -1.16
CA VAL A 419 21.34 -28.89 -2.18
C VAL A 419 20.68 -29.79 -3.22
N LEU A 420 19.40 -29.52 -3.53
CA LEU A 420 18.74 -30.18 -4.66
C LEU A 420 19.22 -29.51 -5.96
N GLY A 421 20.24 -30.09 -6.61
CA GLY A 421 20.79 -29.59 -7.87
C GLY A 421 22.17 -28.93 -7.76
N ASN A 422 22.25 -27.60 -7.77
CA ASN A 422 23.53 -26.87 -7.85
C ASN A 422 23.67 -25.79 -6.76
N THR A 423 24.83 -25.74 -6.11
CA THR A 423 25.18 -24.73 -5.10
C THR A 423 25.56 -23.37 -5.71
N PHE A 424 25.11 -22.26 -5.10
CA PHE A 424 25.45 -20.89 -5.51
C PHE A 424 26.13 -20.07 -4.39
N SER A 425 26.83 -19.00 -4.76
CA SER A 425 27.55 -18.08 -3.88
C SER A 425 27.40 -16.63 -4.36
N SER A 426 27.18 -15.67 -3.45
CA SER A 426 27.00 -14.26 -3.81
C SER A 426 28.29 -13.58 -4.26
N ILE A 427 28.14 -12.61 -5.15
CA ILE A 427 29.17 -11.64 -5.57
C ILE A 427 28.78 -10.25 -5.06
N GLU A 428 27.51 -9.89 -5.19
CA GLU A 428 26.95 -8.57 -4.97
C GLU A 428 25.45 -8.73 -4.61
N ALA A 429 24.91 -7.84 -3.76
CA ALA A 429 23.62 -8.01 -3.08
C ALA A 429 22.98 -6.70 -2.54
N ILE A 430 23.35 -5.54 -3.10
CA ILE A 430 22.91 -4.19 -2.73
C ILE A 430 21.93 -3.70 -3.81
N GLY A 431 20.65 -4.01 -3.63
CA GLY A 431 19.60 -3.67 -4.58
C GLY A 431 18.46 -4.68 -4.56
N ASN A 432 17.69 -4.74 -5.66
CA ASN A 432 16.57 -5.65 -5.83
C ASN A 432 16.95 -7.03 -6.42
N THR A 433 18.14 -7.19 -6.99
CA THR A 433 18.60 -8.45 -7.58
C THR A 433 20.01 -8.80 -7.12
N LYS A 434 20.23 -10.01 -6.62
CA LYS A 434 21.56 -10.45 -6.18
C LYS A 434 22.33 -11.05 -7.36
N LEU A 435 23.56 -10.62 -7.57
CA LEU A 435 24.48 -11.31 -8.48
C LEU A 435 25.11 -12.49 -7.74
N VAL A 436 24.83 -13.71 -8.20
CA VAL A 436 25.38 -14.95 -7.62
C VAL A 436 26.10 -15.79 -8.69
N ARG A 437 26.88 -16.78 -8.26
CA ARG A 437 27.59 -17.71 -9.14
C ARG A 437 27.61 -19.13 -8.61
N ASP A 438 27.65 -20.11 -9.49
CA ASP A 438 27.83 -21.51 -9.12
C ASP A 438 29.31 -21.84 -8.79
N THR A 439 29.59 -23.10 -8.47
CA THR A 439 30.96 -23.61 -8.26
C THR A 439 31.80 -23.65 -9.54
N GLY A 440 31.15 -23.75 -10.72
CA GLY A 440 31.75 -23.54 -12.04
C GLY A 440 32.13 -22.08 -12.35
N LYS A 441 31.65 -21.14 -11.52
CA LYS A 441 31.72 -19.67 -11.66
C LYS A 441 30.85 -19.07 -12.77
N PHE A 442 29.90 -19.82 -13.32
CA PHE A 442 28.83 -19.27 -14.14
C PHE A 442 28.00 -18.27 -13.33
N LEU A 443 27.52 -17.21 -13.98
CA LEU A 443 26.82 -16.10 -13.35
C LEU A 443 25.31 -16.27 -13.46
N TYR A 444 24.62 -15.94 -12.37
CA TYR A 444 23.18 -16.09 -12.22
C TYR A 444 22.64 -14.84 -11.52
N ALA A 445 21.47 -14.39 -11.96
CA ALA A 445 20.72 -13.35 -11.27
C ALA A 445 19.70 -14.01 -10.35
N GLN A 446 19.75 -13.67 -9.06
CA GLN A 446 18.79 -14.11 -8.06
C GLN A 446 17.93 -12.93 -7.65
N VAL A 447 16.77 -12.80 -8.30
CA VAL A 447 15.69 -11.93 -7.83
C VAL A 447 15.07 -12.64 -6.62
N GLY A 448 15.43 -12.21 -5.40
CA GLY A 448 14.82 -12.72 -4.17
C GLY A 448 15.43 -14.00 -3.57
N THR A 449 14.61 -15.03 -3.32
CA THR A 449 15.09 -16.43 -3.10
C THR A 449 15.09 -17.23 -4.39
N ASN A 450 14.27 -16.87 -5.37
CA ASN A 450 14.03 -17.60 -6.63
C ASN A 450 15.29 -18.29 -7.15
N THR A 451 15.16 -19.58 -7.48
CA THR A 451 16.24 -20.42 -8.02
C THR A 451 17.03 -19.63 -9.07
N PRO A 452 18.33 -19.35 -8.83
CA PRO A 452 19.05 -18.33 -9.60
C PRO A 452 18.98 -18.57 -11.10
N ILE A 453 18.63 -17.53 -11.86
CA ILE A 453 18.44 -17.62 -13.31
C ILE A 453 19.77 -17.34 -13.99
N SER A 454 20.26 -18.30 -14.79
CA SER A 454 21.56 -18.19 -15.46
C SER A 454 21.57 -17.01 -16.44
N ILE A 455 22.53 -16.12 -16.25
CA ILE A 455 22.77 -14.96 -17.11
C ILE A 455 23.44 -15.47 -18.39
N LYS A 456 22.82 -15.20 -19.55
CA LYS A 456 23.21 -15.80 -20.83
C LYS A 456 23.58 -14.75 -21.87
N TYR A 457 24.55 -15.09 -22.71
CA TYR A 457 24.88 -14.36 -23.93
C TYR A 457 24.76 -15.33 -25.12
N ASN A 458 23.95 -14.99 -26.12
CA ASN A 458 23.61 -15.88 -27.25
C ASN A 458 23.18 -17.30 -26.81
N GLY A 459 22.38 -17.40 -25.74
CA GLY A 459 21.88 -18.67 -25.20
C GLY A 459 22.92 -19.53 -24.47
N GLN A 460 24.14 -19.02 -24.23
CA GLN A 460 25.17 -19.69 -23.43
C GLN A 460 25.36 -18.95 -22.10
N ALA A 461 25.47 -19.69 -20.99
CA ALA A 461 25.73 -19.12 -19.67
C ALA A 461 27.09 -18.38 -19.63
N ILE A 462 27.11 -17.16 -19.10
CA ILE A 462 28.36 -16.40 -18.90
C ILE A 462 28.97 -16.73 -17.53
N TYR A 463 30.25 -16.44 -17.32
CA TYR A 463 30.98 -16.75 -16.08
C TYR A 463 31.90 -15.60 -15.62
N THR A 464 32.32 -15.61 -14.36
CA THR A 464 33.21 -14.55 -13.82
C THR A 464 34.48 -14.41 -14.68
N ASN A 465 34.80 -13.18 -15.08
CA ASN A 465 35.98 -12.84 -15.90
C ASN A 465 35.98 -13.46 -17.32
N ILE A 466 34.81 -13.80 -17.88
CA ILE A 466 34.66 -14.27 -19.27
C ILE A 466 35.24 -13.30 -20.31
N TYR A 467 35.27 -11.99 -20.03
CA TYR A 467 35.90 -10.97 -20.86
C TYR A 467 37.12 -10.35 -20.15
N ALA A 468 38.26 -10.31 -20.83
CA ALA A 468 39.50 -9.82 -20.25
C ALA A 468 39.42 -8.34 -19.84
N GLY A 469 39.78 -8.03 -18.60
CA GLY A 469 39.79 -6.67 -18.03
C GLY A 469 38.44 -6.13 -17.55
N TRP A 470 37.33 -6.79 -17.88
CA TRP A 470 35.98 -6.43 -17.46
C TRP A 470 35.48 -7.33 -16.32
N GLN A 471 35.05 -6.72 -15.23
CA GLN A 471 34.38 -7.38 -14.12
C GLN A 471 32.89 -7.03 -14.12
N THR A 472 32.04 -8.05 -14.00
CA THR A 472 30.63 -7.89 -13.62
C THR A 472 30.56 -7.47 -12.16
N LEU A 473 30.01 -6.29 -11.87
CA LEU A 473 29.91 -5.80 -10.50
C LEU A 473 28.57 -6.18 -9.88
N ALA A 474 27.47 -5.67 -10.43
CA ALA A 474 26.11 -5.78 -9.91
C ALA A 474 25.13 -6.20 -11.00
N VAL A 475 23.93 -6.65 -10.61
CA VAL A 475 22.78 -6.83 -11.53
C VAL A 475 21.55 -6.24 -10.87
N GLU A 476 20.73 -5.50 -11.61
CA GLU A 476 19.57 -4.81 -11.03
C GLU A 476 18.42 -4.72 -12.02
N THR A 477 17.19 -4.79 -11.52
CA THR A 477 15.97 -4.57 -12.30
C THR A 477 15.58 -3.09 -12.22
N VAL A 478 16.26 -2.24 -12.99
CA VAL A 478 16.07 -0.78 -12.95
C VAL A 478 14.97 -0.37 -13.91
N GLY A 479 13.83 0.12 -13.38
CA GLY A 479 12.68 0.53 -14.18
C GLY A 479 12.00 -0.62 -14.92
N GLY A 480 11.94 -1.80 -14.31
CA GLY A 480 11.35 -3.01 -14.91
C GLY A 480 12.21 -3.64 -16.02
N GLN A 481 13.46 -3.20 -16.20
CA GLN A 481 14.41 -3.77 -17.14
C GLN A 481 15.57 -4.41 -16.38
N ASN A 482 15.80 -5.70 -16.61
CA ASN A 482 16.92 -6.45 -16.06
C ASN A 482 18.23 -5.91 -16.65
N ARG A 483 19.18 -5.50 -15.82
CA ARG A 483 20.45 -4.90 -16.23
C ARG A 483 21.64 -5.54 -15.51
N VAL A 484 22.81 -5.43 -16.14
CA VAL A 484 24.08 -5.95 -15.61
C VAL A 484 25.12 -4.84 -15.67
N LEU A 485 25.68 -4.45 -14.52
CA LEU A 485 26.72 -3.43 -14.40
C LEU A 485 28.11 -4.07 -14.58
N TRP A 486 28.92 -3.46 -15.43
CA TRP A 486 30.29 -3.87 -15.72
C TRP A 486 31.27 -2.73 -15.49
N LYS A 487 32.40 -3.02 -14.85
CA LYS A 487 33.52 -2.07 -14.72
C LYS A 487 34.79 -2.67 -15.31
N ASN A 488 35.51 -1.88 -16.11
CA ASN A 488 36.81 -2.24 -16.61
C ASN A 488 37.88 -1.71 -15.66
N LEU A 489 38.61 -2.62 -15.01
CA LEU A 489 39.58 -2.28 -13.98
C LEU A 489 40.92 -1.75 -14.54
N VAL A 490 41.11 -1.81 -15.87
CA VAL A 490 42.38 -1.46 -16.54
C VAL A 490 42.38 -0.01 -17.04
N ASN A 491 41.22 0.50 -17.47
CA ASN A 491 41.05 1.88 -17.97
C ASN A 491 40.04 2.71 -17.14
N ASN A 492 39.50 2.14 -16.06
CA ASN A 492 38.48 2.73 -15.17
C ASN A 492 37.25 3.27 -15.92
N THR A 493 36.69 2.45 -16.83
CA THR A 493 35.42 2.75 -17.51
C THR A 493 34.29 1.81 -17.09
N VAL A 494 33.06 2.27 -17.28
CA VAL A 494 31.81 1.61 -16.87
C VAL A 494 30.96 1.30 -18.10
N ALA A 495 30.27 0.17 -18.08
CA ALA A 495 29.31 -0.25 -19.08
C ALA A 495 28.10 -0.93 -18.42
N VAL A 496 26.94 -0.87 -19.05
CA VAL A 496 25.70 -1.49 -18.57
C VAL A 496 25.08 -2.27 -19.72
N TRP A 497 24.80 -3.55 -19.49
CA TRP A 497 23.98 -4.37 -20.39
C TRP A 497 22.50 -4.27 -19.99
N GLN A 498 21.63 -4.40 -20.97
CA GLN A 498 20.21 -4.67 -20.80
C GLN A 498 19.91 -6.10 -21.27
N MET A 499 19.18 -6.82 -20.45
CA MET A 499 18.82 -8.21 -20.62
C MET A 499 17.34 -8.32 -21.01
N ASP A 500 16.97 -9.41 -21.66
CA ASP A 500 15.60 -9.87 -21.58
C ASP A 500 15.29 -10.32 -20.16
N SER A 501 14.00 -10.50 -19.92
CA SER A 501 13.45 -10.88 -18.63
C SER A 501 13.79 -12.36 -18.28
N ASN A 502 14.33 -13.12 -19.24
CA ASN A 502 14.91 -14.46 -19.12
C ASN A 502 16.42 -14.46 -18.81
N TRP A 503 16.99 -13.27 -18.56
CA TRP A 503 18.41 -12.99 -18.36
C TRP A 503 19.31 -13.39 -19.55
N ASN A 504 18.76 -13.51 -20.76
CA ASN A 504 19.53 -13.47 -22.00
C ASN A 504 19.86 -12.03 -22.38
N TYR A 505 21.07 -11.77 -22.88
CA TYR A 505 21.47 -10.45 -23.35
C TYR A 505 20.59 -9.92 -24.51
N GLN A 506 20.17 -8.66 -24.43
CA GLN A 506 19.52 -7.93 -25.54
C GLN A 506 20.40 -6.81 -26.11
N SER A 507 20.89 -5.90 -25.26
CA SER A 507 21.59 -4.68 -25.72
C SER A 507 22.60 -4.14 -24.70
N THR A 508 23.38 -3.13 -25.09
CA THR A 508 24.35 -2.42 -24.22
C THR A 508 24.06 -0.92 -24.27
N PRO A 509 23.16 -0.38 -23.42
CA PRO A 509 22.82 1.05 -23.43
C PRO A 509 23.96 1.97 -22.98
N VAL A 510 24.84 1.54 -22.07
CA VAL A 510 26.03 2.30 -21.65
C VAL A 510 27.28 1.50 -21.99
N SER A 511 28.23 2.09 -22.70
CA SER A 511 29.38 1.35 -23.27
C SER A 511 30.71 2.09 -23.11
N GLY A 512 31.36 1.91 -21.96
CA GLY A 512 32.76 2.32 -21.75
C GLY A 512 32.98 3.79 -21.40
N VAL A 513 32.08 4.41 -20.64
CA VAL A 513 32.23 5.79 -20.13
C VAL A 513 33.20 5.85 -18.95
N ALA A 514 33.92 6.96 -18.76
CA ALA A 514 34.87 7.10 -17.63
C ALA A 514 34.15 7.14 -16.27
N ALA A 515 34.74 6.54 -15.23
CA ALA A 515 34.08 6.37 -13.92
C ALA A 515 33.65 7.66 -13.20
N ASN A 516 34.22 8.81 -13.56
CA ASN A 516 33.85 10.13 -13.05
C ASN A 516 33.06 11.00 -14.07
N SER A 517 32.53 10.41 -15.14
CA SER A 517 31.59 11.11 -16.04
C SER A 517 30.23 11.27 -15.36
N VAL A 518 29.44 12.27 -15.77
CA VAL A 518 28.07 12.46 -15.26
C VAL A 518 27.21 11.21 -15.46
N ASP A 519 27.37 10.50 -16.58
CA ASP A 519 26.72 9.21 -16.82
C ASP A 519 27.10 8.19 -15.72
N SER A 520 28.38 8.10 -15.37
CA SER A 520 28.86 7.19 -14.33
C SER A 520 28.38 7.60 -12.94
N LEU A 521 28.46 8.88 -12.56
CA LEU A 521 27.92 9.39 -11.28
C LEU A 521 26.40 9.14 -11.16
N SER A 522 25.66 9.16 -12.28
CA SER A 522 24.26 8.73 -12.27
C SER A 522 24.09 7.23 -12.01
N GLN A 523 25.03 6.38 -12.45
CA GLN A 523 25.04 4.95 -12.13
C GLN A 523 25.52 4.67 -10.70
N GLU A 524 26.35 5.54 -10.10
CA GLU A 524 26.68 5.47 -8.67
C GLU A 524 25.40 5.58 -7.81
N THR A 525 24.50 6.48 -8.21
CA THR A 525 23.18 6.62 -7.56
C THR A 525 22.27 5.44 -7.90
N ALA A 526 22.24 4.99 -9.16
CA ALA A 526 21.32 3.93 -9.60
C ALA A 526 21.67 2.51 -9.11
N PHE A 527 22.93 2.25 -8.73
CA PHE A 527 23.40 0.98 -8.17
C PHE A 527 23.91 1.12 -6.72
N GLY A 528 23.86 2.31 -6.10
CA GLY A 528 24.25 2.53 -4.70
C GLY A 528 25.75 2.38 -4.39
N LEU A 529 26.63 2.56 -5.38
CA LEU A 529 28.08 2.30 -5.29
C LEU A 529 28.90 3.52 -5.69
N ASP A 530 29.88 3.93 -4.87
CA ASP A 530 30.94 4.85 -5.31
C ASP A 530 31.80 4.16 -6.40
N LEU A 531 31.73 4.67 -7.63
CA LEU A 531 32.46 4.16 -8.78
C LEU A 531 33.73 4.98 -9.04
N ASN A 532 33.81 6.23 -8.58
CA ASN A 532 34.93 7.13 -8.84
C ASN A 532 36.02 7.06 -7.75
N GLY A 533 35.64 6.89 -6.48
CA GLY A 533 36.51 6.67 -5.33
C GLY A 533 36.86 7.92 -4.51
N ASP A 534 36.14 9.03 -4.64
CA ASP A 534 36.41 10.27 -3.88
C ASP A 534 35.96 10.19 -2.39
N GLY A 535 35.19 9.17 -2.02
CA GLY A 535 34.69 8.97 -0.65
C GLY A 535 33.36 9.66 -0.36
N THR A 536 32.74 10.30 -1.36
CA THR A 536 31.37 10.79 -1.32
C THR A 536 30.57 10.23 -2.50
N ILE A 537 29.34 9.81 -2.24
CA ILE A 537 28.34 9.60 -3.29
C ILE A 537 27.74 11.00 -3.58
N GLY A 538 28.55 11.95 -4.07
CA GLY A 538 28.21 13.39 -4.02
C GLY A 538 29.28 14.42 -4.46
N SER A 539 29.40 15.55 -3.72
CA SER A 539 30.21 16.75 -4.06
C SER A 539 30.28 17.82 -2.92
N ILE A 540 31.24 18.80 -2.92
CA ILE A 540 31.61 19.73 -1.78
C ILE A 540 31.93 21.24 -2.15
N PRO A 541 31.93 22.27 -1.23
CA PRO A 541 31.91 23.75 -1.52
C PRO A 541 33.24 24.58 -1.40
N ASP A 542 33.26 25.85 -1.87
CA ASP A 542 34.41 26.83 -1.83
C ASP A 542 34.03 28.31 -2.13
N LEU A 543 34.24 29.38 -1.31
CA LEU A 543 33.89 30.79 -1.71
C LEU A 543 35.08 31.62 -2.27
N ALA A 544 34.83 32.86 -2.74
CA ALA A 544 35.79 33.88 -3.22
C ALA A 544 35.11 35.24 -3.54
N ILE A 545 35.85 36.38 -3.60
CA ILE A 545 35.35 37.60 -4.30
C ILE A 545 35.71 37.57 -5.80
N THR A 546 34.72 37.79 -6.66
CA THR A 546 34.87 37.86 -8.13
C THR A 546 34.08 39.03 -8.73
N GLY A 547 34.26 39.32 -10.03
CA GLY A 547 33.39 40.21 -10.81
C GLY A 547 33.18 41.61 -10.22
N GLN A 548 34.28 42.25 -9.81
CA GLN A 548 34.28 43.57 -9.17
C GLN A 548 34.05 44.67 -10.22
N THR A 549 33.28 45.69 -9.88
CA THR A 549 32.96 46.82 -10.75
C THR A 549 33.05 48.15 -10.00
N ALA A 550 33.39 49.21 -10.74
CA ALA A 550 33.28 50.59 -10.31
C ALA A 550 33.03 51.50 -11.52
N THR A 551 32.44 52.69 -11.33
CA THR A 551 32.24 53.68 -12.41
C THR A 551 33.59 54.16 -12.95
N SER A 552 34.02 53.60 -14.07
CA SER A 552 35.39 53.68 -14.59
C SER A 552 35.88 55.09 -14.89
N THR A 553 35.01 56.01 -15.31
CA THR A 553 35.36 57.42 -15.52
C THR A 553 34.16 58.34 -15.25
N ILE A 554 34.43 59.47 -14.59
CA ILE A 554 33.46 60.53 -14.28
C ILE A 554 33.99 61.91 -14.71
N THR A 555 33.16 62.94 -14.65
CA THR A 555 33.63 64.34 -14.57
C THR A 555 33.73 64.76 -13.09
N VAL A 556 34.45 65.85 -12.79
CA VAL A 556 34.63 66.31 -11.39
C VAL A 556 33.27 66.64 -10.77
N GLY A 557 32.88 65.90 -9.74
CA GLY A 557 31.57 66.02 -9.06
C GLY A 557 30.49 65.03 -9.56
N GLY A 558 30.82 64.08 -10.42
CA GLY A 558 29.91 63.01 -10.85
C GLY A 558 29.62 61.95 -9.77
N ASN A 559 28.66 61.07 -10.04
CA ASN A 559 28.33 59.92 -9.18
C ASN A 559 29.16 58.68 -9.51
N VAL A 560 29.36 57.83 -8.50
CA VAL A 560 30.07 56.56 -8.57
C VAL A 560 29.15 55.44 -8.10
N SER A 561 29.16 54.34 -8.85
CA SER A 561 28.56 53.05 -8.52
C SER A 561 29.68 52.02 -8.40
N VAL A 562 29.55 51.08 -7.46
CA VAL A 562 30.51 49.98 -7.23
C VAL A 562 29.76 48.69 -6.89
N GLY A 563 30.38 47.53 -7.11
CA GLY A 563 29.82 46.25 -6.66
C GLY A 563 30.75 45.08 -6.93
N ALA A 564 30.48 43.93 -6.32
CA ALA A 564 31.25 42.70 -6.53
C ALA A 564 30.39 41.46 -6.25
N TYR A 565 30.84 40.31 -6.75
CA TYR A 565 30.27 39.01 -6.44
C TYR A 565 31.03 38.33 -5.30
N THR A 566 30.31 37.72 -4.36
CA THR A 566 30.83 36.57 -3.61
C THR A 566 30.42 35.30 -4.36
N ARG A 567 31.36 34.39 -4.62
CA ARG A 567 31.19 33.24 -5.54
C ARG A 567 31.59 31.94 -4.88
N ASN A 568 30.72 30.93 -4.94
CA ASN A 568 31.10 29.54 -4.72
C ASN A 568 31.73 28.93 -5.98
N ASN A 569 32.88 28.26 -5.87
CA ASN A 569 33.59 27.54 -6.94
C ASN A 569 33.56 26.01 -6.79
N GLY A 570 33.07 25.50 -5.65
CA GLY A 570 32.94 24.08 -5.39
C GLY A 570 31.73 23.45 -6.09
N ASN A 571 31.59 22.13 -5.89
CA ASN A 571 30.58 21.28 -6.48
C ASN A 571 29.33 21.05 -5.58
N THR A 572 29.26 21.62 -4.36
CA THR A 572 27.99 21.73 -3.60
C THR A 572 27.86 23.08 -2.85
N THR A 573 26.74 23.27 -2.15
CA THR A 573 26.29 24.53 -1.53
C THR A 573 27.05 24.96 -0.27
N ALA A 574 27.41 26.25 -0.23
CA ALA A 574 28.02 26.99 0.87
C ALA A 574 26.98 27.87 1.62
N GLY A 575 27.30 28.31 2.85
CA GLY A 575 26.39 29.06 3.73
C GLY A 575 26.32 30.59 3.50
N SER A 576 25.43 31.25 4.24
CA SER A 576 25.21 32.71 4.19
C SER A 576 26.29 33.51 4.94
N ASN A 577 26.69 34.66 4.41
CA ASN A 577 27.76 35.53 4.95
C ASN A 577 27.54 37.03 4.64
N TYR A 578 28.60 37.85 4.53
CA TYR A 578 28.53 39.31 4.31
C TYR A 578 29.71 39.84 3.48
N VAL A 579 29.49 40.95 2.75
CA VAL A 579 30.49 41.67 1.94
C VAL A 579 30.66 43.13 2.36
N ARG A 580 31.91 43.65 2.33
CA ARG A 580 32.28 45.00 2.83
C ARG A 580 33.01 45.85 1.78
N TYR A 581 32.85 47.18 1.82
CA TYR A 581 33.35 48.15 0.82
C TYR A 581 34.23 49.27 1.42
N TRP A 582 35.35 49.59 0.77
CA TRP A 582 36.33 50.62 1.21
C TRP A 582 36.88 51.44 0.04
N LEU A 583 37.28 52.70 0.28
CA LEU A 583 37.97 53.58 -0.68
C LEU A 583 39.45 53.68 -0.30
N SER A 584 40.33 53.42 -1.28
CA SER A 584 41.79 53.39 -1.10
C SER A 584 42.54 54.21 -2.16
N ASN A 585 43.82 54.42 -1.90
CA ASN A 585 44.80 54.91 -2.87
C ASN A 585 45.66 53.77 -3.46
N ASP A 586 45.55 52.54 -2.96
CA ASP A 586 46.18 51.35 -3.54
C ASP A 586 45.26 50.10 -3.44
N THR A 587 45.84 48.90 -3.39
CA THR A 587 45.14 47.61 -3.58
C THR A 587 45.15 46.70 -2.35
N ILE A 588 45.67 47.16 -1.22
CA ILE A 588 45.74 46.40 0.04
C ILE A 588 44.74 46.98 1.03
N LEU A 589 43.95 46.14 1.70
CA LEU A 589 43.02 46.58 2.74
C LEU A 589 43.75 46.77 4.08
N ASP A 590 43.93 48.02 4.51
CA ASP A 590 44.58 48.36 5.79
C ASP A 590 43.88 49.49 6.59
N SER A 591 44.48 49.91 7.70
CA SER A 591 43.91 50.92 8.62
C SER A 591 43.82 52.35 8.08
N ASN A 592 44.41 52.64 6.92
CA ASN A 592 44.38 53.95 6.27
C ASN A 592 43.19 54.11 5.30
N ASP A 593 42.49 53.01 4.97
CA ASP A 593 41.39 53.02 4.01
C ASP A 593 40.12 53.64 4.57
N THR A 594 39.40 54.37 3.72
CA THR A 594 38.14 55.00 4.10
C THR A 594 36.99 54.01 3.91
N PHE A 595 36.46 53.48 5.01
CA PHE A 595 35.27 52.62 4.98
C PHE A 595 34.09 53.32 4.29
N ILE A 596 33.38 52.61 3.40
CA ILE A 596 32.20 53.14 2.71
C ILE A 596 30.91 52.50 3.24
N ASN A 597 30.76 51.17 3.15
CA ASN A 597 29.54 50.45 3.62
C ASN A 597 29.72 48.92 3.69
N TYR A 598 28.66 48.16 4.01
CA TYR A 598 28.60 46.69 3.91
C TYR A 598 27.20 46.18 3.48
N GLN A 599 27.11 44.93 3.03
CA GLN A 599 25.88 44.22 2.65
C GLN A 599 25.94 42.72 2.97
N SER A 600 24.82 42.00 2.94
CA SER A 600 24.71 40.56 3.22
C SER A 600 24.82 39.68 1.97
N VAL A 601 25.26 38.44 2.17
CA VAL A 601 25.40 37.36 1.17
C VAL A 601 24.61 36.14 1.65
N ASN A 602 23.82 35.51 0.78
CA ASN A 602 23.04 34.32 1.09
C ASN A 602 23.85 33.03 0.87
N ALA A 603 23.28 31.87 1.23
CA ALA A 603 23.83 30.57 0.86
C ALA A 603 24.01 30.45 -0.65
N LEU A 604 25.16 29.93 -1.09
CA LEU A 604 25.58 29.89 -2.49
C LEU A 604 25.73 28.44 -2.94
N ASN A 605 24.90 28.00 -3.89
CA ASN A 605 25.04 26.67 -4.51
C ASN A 605 26.38 26.49 -5.24
N ALA A 606 26.71 25.24 -5.58
CA ALA A 606 27.84 24.89 -6.43
C ALA A 606 27.99 25.84 -7.62
N GLY A 607 29.18 26.41 -7.83
CA GLY A 607 29.43 27.32 -8.95
C GLY A 607 28.57 28.60 -8.99
N ALA A 608 27.80 28.93 -7.93
CA ALA A 608 26.88 30.07 -7.90
C ALA A 608 27.52 31.31 -7.24
N SER A 609 27.09 32.50 -7.66
CA SER A 609 27.59 33.76 -7.10
C SER A 609 26.44 34.70 -6.74
N GLN A 610 26.56 35.45 -5.64
CA GLN A 610 25.69 36.58 -5.33
C GLN A 610 26.42 37.90 -5.58
N TYR A 611 25.77 38.81 -6.31
CA TYR A 611 26.22 40.19 -6.48
C TYR A 611 25.72 41.11 -5.38
N ASN A 612 26.52 42.12 -5.05
CA ASN A 612 26.22 43.17 -4.09
C ASN A 612 26.74 44.51 -4.67
N SER A 613 26.04 45.64 -4.43
CA SER A 613 26.41 46.94 -5.02
C SER A 613 26.02 48.18 -4.19
N LEU A 614 26.70 49.31 -4.43
CA LEU A 614 26.64 50.54 -3.64
C LEU A 614 26.85 51.80 -4.52
N ASN A 615 26.11 52.87 -4.27
CA ASN A 615 26.20 54.15 -5.02
C ASN A 615 26.52 55.33 -4.09
N PHE A 616 27.35 56.28 -4.54
CA PHE A 616 27.71 57.52 -3.82
C PHE A 616 28.13 58.64 -4.79
N THR A 617 28.21 59.90 -4.32
CA THR A 617 28.73 61.02 -5.14
C THR A 617 30.22 61.21 -4.92
N TYR A 618 31.00 61.44 -5.99
CA TYR A 618 32.44 61.68 -5.87
C TYR A 618 32.73 63.09 -5.34
N ASN A 619 33.27 63.16 -4.13
CA ASN A 619 33.66 64.42 -3.52
C ASN A 619 34.88 65.02 -4.26
N SER A 620 34.77 66.26 -4.73
CA SER A 620 35.84 66.93 -5.48
C SER A 620 37.14 67.09 -4.67
N SER A 621 37.09 67.00 -3.34
CA SER A 621 38.29 66.99 -2.48
C SER A 621 39.09 65.68 -2.53
N TRP A 622 38.54 64.58 -3.07
CA TRP A 622 39.29 63.32 -3.27
C TRP A 622 40.27 63.38 -4.46
N GLY A 623 40.20 64.44 -5.28
CA GLY A 623 41.13 64.72 -6.38
C GLY A 623 40.82 64.00 -7.69
N THR A 624 41.53 64.37 -8.76
CA THR A 624 41.43 63.72 -10.08
C THR A 624 42.55 62.69 -10.29
N GLY A 625 42.38 61.82 -11.29
CA GLY A 625 43.26 60.67 -11.53
C GLY A 625 42.65 59.36 -11.01
N THR A 626 43.48 58.33 -10.84
CA THR A 626 43.03 56.97 -10.50
C THR A 626 42.83 56.79 -8.98
N LYS A 627 41.72 56.15 -8.59
CA LYS A 627 41.44 55.70 -7.22
C LYS A 627 40.97 54.25 -7.19
N TYR A 628 41.01 53.62 -6.02
CA TYR A 628 40.69 52.19 -5.82
C TYR A 628 39.53 51.99 -4.85
N ILE A 629 38.73 50.95 -5.10
CA ILE A 629 37.63 50.50 -4.23
C ILE A 629 37.89 49.03 -3.88
N LEU A 630 37.91 48.68 -2.58
CA LEU A 630 38.18 47.33 -2.09
C LEU A 630 36.90 46.62 -1.63
N PHE A 631 36.86 45.30 -1.82
CA PHE A 631 35.75 44.40 -1.52
C PHE A 631 36.25 43.17 -0.74
N GLN A 632 35.46 42.69 0.22
CA GLN A 632 35.79 41.54 1.08
C GLN A 632 34.60 40.59 1.22
N ALA A 633 34.72 39.32 0.83
CA ALA A 633 33.76 38.24 1.07
C ALA A 633 33.93 37.67 2.47
N ASP A 634 32.89 36.96 2.93
CA ASP A 634 32.69 36.49 4.30
C ASP A 634 33.39 37.37 5.33
N GLY A 635 33.01 38.65 5.35
CA GLY A 635 33.65 39.68 6.16
C GLY A 635 33.52 39.51 7.69
N TYR A 636 33.03 38.35 8.15
CA TYR A 636 32.92 37.93 9.55
C TYR A 636 33.34 36.46 9.81
N GLY A 637 33.43 35.58 8.80
CA GLY A 637 33.94 34.21 8.90
C GLY A 637 32.91 33.20 9.40
N TYR A 638 31.88 32.91 8.61
CA TYR A 638 30.74 32.04 8.96
C TYR A 638 30.62 30.76 8.12
N VAL A 639 31.32 30.64 6.99
CA VAL A 639 31.37 29.42 6.17
C VAL A 639 32.70 28.68 6.41
N SER A 640 32.77 27.39 6.07
CA SER A 640 34.03 26.64 5.98
C SER A 640 34.18 26.09 4.57
N GLU A 641 35.32 26.37 3.95
CA GLU A 641 35.47 26.33 2.49
C GLU A 641 36.66 25.45 2.06
N SER A 642 36.77 25.12 0.76
CA SER A 642 37.96 24.44 0.26
C SER A 642 39.22 25.33 0.26
N ASN A 643 39.06 26.66 0.20
CA ASN A 643 40.15 27.63 0.14
C ASN A 643 39.75 29.03 0.66
N GLU A 644 40.11 29.34 1.91
CA GLU A 644 39.85 30.65 2.57
C GLU A 644 40.62 31.87 2.00
N SER A 645 41.59 31.68 1.09
CA SER A 645 42.63 32.68 0.78
C SER A 645 42.27 33.72 -0.31
N ASN A 646 41.07 33.63 -0.87
CA ASN A 646 40.60 34.29 -2.10
C ASN A 646 39.49 35.34 -1.86
N ASN A 647 39.23 35.68 -0.60
CA ASN A 647 38.08 36.48 -0.17
C ASN A 647 38.27 38.03 -0.22
N ILE A 648 39.32 38.57 -0.88
CA ILE A 648 39.56 40.02 -1.03
C ILE A 648 39.82 40.40 -2.50
N ALA A 649 39.27 41.53 -2.98
CA ALA A 649 39.59 42.09 -4.30
C ALA A 649 39.31 43.61 -4.42
N TYR A 650 39.52 44.22 -5.61
CA TYR A 650 39.35 45.67 -5.84
C TYR A 650 38.84 46.09 -7.23
N SER A 651 38.58 47.39 -7.45
CA SER A 651 38.24 48.04 -8.73
C SER A 651 38.72 49.49 -8.80
N THR A 652 38.77 50.12 -9.99
CA THR A 652 39.40 51.45 -10.23
C THR A 652 38.52 52.48 -10.93
N ILE A 653 38.70 53.78 -10.64
CA ILE A 653 37.92 54.93 -11.20
C ILE A 653 38.79 56.14 -11.62
N VAL A 654 38.36 56.99 -12.57
CA VAL A 654 39.14 58.08 -13.26
C VAL A 654 38.29 59.37 -13.54
N VAL A 655 38.88 60.56 -13.90
CA VAL A 655 38.15 61.88 -13.96
C VAL A 655 38.57 62.89 -15.10
N ILE A 656 37.65 63.51 -15.91
CA ILE A 656 37.92 64.19 -17.27
C ILE A 656 37.05 65.47 -17.75
N PRO A 657 37.20 66.05 -19.01
CA PRO A 657 36.54 67.31 -19.56
C PRO A 657 35.81 67.29 -21.01
N PRO A 658 35.30 68.43 -21.64
CA PRO A 658 34.33 68.51 -22.81
C PRO A 658 34.70 69.32 -24.15
N SER A 659 33.70 69.67 -25.04
CA SER A 659 33.77 69.71 -26.58
C SER A 659 32.79 70.69 -27.42
N PRO A 660 32.65 70.66 -28.81
CA PRO A 660 31.72 71.45 -29.72
C PRO A 660 30.29 70.85 -30.07
N ASP A 661 29.50 71.26 -31.09
CA ASP A 661 28.12 70.74 -31.42
C ASP A 661 27.56 71.18 -32.82
N LEU A 662 26.92 70.26 -33.57
CA LEU A 662 26.21 70.45 -34.86
C LEU A 662 24.74 69.96 -34.85
N VAL A 663 23.90 70.51 -35.76
CA VAL A 663 22.44 70.27 -35.84
C VAL A 663 21.89 70.41 -37.27
N ILE A 664 20.73 69.81 -37.56
CA ILE A 664 19.94 70.04 -38.79
C ILE A 664 18.72 70.94 -38.52
N THR A 665 18.42 71.88 -39.41
CA THR A 665 17.25 72.78 -39.33
C THR A 665 16.49 72.92 -40.67
N GLY A 666 15.25 73.42 -40.65
CA GLY A 666 14.52 73.83 -41.86
C GLY A 666 14.22 72.72 -42.88
N GLN A 667 13.73 71.58 -42.40
CA GLN A 667 13.51 70.34 -43.15
C GLN A 667 12.22 70.39 -43.99
N THR A 668 12.23 69.73 -45.15
CA THR A 668 11.08 69.66 -46.08
C THR A 668 10.98 68.29 -46.74
N ALA A 669 9.75 67.82 -46.96
CA ALA A 669 9.44 66.57 -47.67
C ALA A 669 8.07 66.65 -48.37
N THR A 670 7.83 65.70 -49.29
CA THR A 670 6.50 65.46 -49.88
C THR A 670 5.55 64.89 -48.82
N SER A 671 4.31 65.38 -48.70
CA SER A 671 3.46 65.09 -47.54
C SER A 671 2.76 63.72 -47.54
N SER A 672 2.47 63.13 -48.70
CA SER A 672 1.80 61.82 -48.78
C SER A 672 2.09 61.11 -50.10
N VAL A 673 2.28 59.79 -50.06
CA VAL A 673 2.54 58.96 -51.24
C VAL A 673 2.05 57.52 -51.02
N THR A 674 1.50 56.86 -52.04
CA THR A 674 1.27 55.41 -51.99
C THR A 674 2.59 54.67 -52.19
N VAL A 675 2.69 53.44 -51.69
CA VAL A 675 3.79 52.52 -52.03
C VAL A 675 4.03 52.51 -53.55
N GLY A 676 5.26 52.82 -53.99
CA GLY A 676 5.66 52.93 -55.40
C GLY A 676 5.65 54.35 -56.00
N GLY A 677 5.20 55.40 -55.29
CA GLY A 677 5.15 56.77 -55.82
C GLY A 677 6.43 57.60 -55.67
N ASN A 678 6.43 58.85 -56.15
CA ASN A 678 7.62 59.72 -56.21
C ASN A 678 7.67 60.81 -55.11
N VAL A 679 8.88 61.17 -54.65
CA VAL A 679 9.17 61.96 -53.43
C VAL A 679 10.27 63.02 -53.68
N SER A 680 10.20 64.15 -52.96
CA SER A 680 11.12 65.30 -53.00
C SER A 680 11.40 65.83 -51.57
N ILE A 681 12.66 66.21 -51.27
CA ILE A 681 13.17 66.51 -49.91
C ILE A 681 14.29 67.59 -49.85
N GLY A 682 14.52 68.25 -48.71
CA GLY A 682 15.67 69.16 -48.46
C GLY A 682 15.74 69.80 -47.07
N ALA A 683 16.92 70.24 -46.60
CA ALA A 683 17.16 70.80 -45.25
C ALA A 683 18.46 71.64 -45.11
N TYR A 684 18.67 72.29 -43.95
CA TYR A 684 19.89 73.01 -43.56
C TYR A 684 20.75 72.27 -42.50
N THR A 685 22.06 72.55 -42.44
CA THR A 685 23.00 72.12 -41.39
C THR A 685 23.58 73.34 -40.66
N GLN A 686 23.73 73.31 -39.33
CA GLN A 686 24.16 74.43 -38.47
C GLN A 686 25.06 73.98 -37.29
N ASN A 687 25.89 74.87 -36.72
CA ASN A 687 26.71 74.64 -35.52
C ASN A 687 26.18 75.43 -34.30
N ASN A 688 26.00 74.80 -33.13
CA ASN A 688 25.56 75.46 -31.87
C ASN A 688 26.61 75.45 -30.74
N GLY A 689 27.72 74.72 -30.88
CA GLY A 689 28.61 74.38 -29.77
C GLY A 689 29.52 75.49 -29.24
N ALA A 690 30.15 75.20 -28.09
CA ALA A 690 31.15 76.07 -27.48
C ALA A 690 32.53 76.03 -28.18
N GLY A 691 32.74 75.08 -29.11
CA GLY A 691 33.91 75.00 -29.98
C GLY A 691 33.54 75.04 -31.47
N ALA A 692 34.54 75.02 -32.35
CA ALA A 692 34.33 75.08 -33.81
C ALA A 692 34.34 73.68 -34.47
N ALA A 693 33.63 73.54 -35.59
CA ALA A 693 33.49 72.29 -36.35
C ALA A 693 34.17 72.37 -37.72
N VAL A 694 34.62 71.22 -38.25
CA VAL A 694 35.24 71.09 -39.58
C VAL A 694 34.22 70.71 -40.67
N SER A 695 34.65 70.68 -41.94
CA SER A 695 33.78 70.37 -43.09
C SER A 695 33.31 68.91 -43.10
N ASN A 696 32.05 68.67 -43.45
CA ASN A 696 31.42 67.36 -43.35
C ASN A 696 30.41 67.08 -44.49
N TYR A 697 29.44 66.18 -44.25
CA TYR A 697 28.39 65.81 -45.21
C TYR A 697 27.03 65.72 -44.52
N VAL A 698 25.97 66.02 -45.28
CA VAL A 698 24.59 65.72 -44.90
C VAL A 698 24.13 64.42 -45.56
N ARG A 699 23.51 63.53 -44.79
CA ARG A 699 22.93 62.26 -45.28
C ARG A 699 21.41 62.25 -45.14
N TYR A 700 20.75 61.58 -46.08
CA TYR A 700 19.31 61.41 -46.13
C TYR A 700 18.94 59.93 -45.92
N TRP A 701 17.97 59.68 -45.06
CA TRP A 701 17.49 58.33 -44.72
C TRP A 701 15.95 58.32 -44.66
N LEU A 702 15.36 57.13 -44.76
CA LEU A 702 13.93 56.91 -44.54
C LEU A 702 13.72 56.05 -43.29
N SER A 703 12.87 56.54 -42.40
CA SER A 703 12.58 55.98 -41.08
C SER A 703 11.10 55.72 -40.83
N ASN A 704 10.86 54.85 -39.85
CA ASN A 704 9.56 54.59 -39.23
C ASN A 704 9.23 55.60 -38.12
N ASP A 705 10.23 56.27 -37.55
CA ASP A 705 10.06 57.28 -36.50
C ASP A 705 11.01 58.49 -36.69
N THR A 706 11.28 59.23 -35.63
CA THR A 706 11.99 60.51 -35.67
C THR A 706 13.49 60.44 -35.36
N VAL A 707 14.00 59.25 -35.05
CA VAL A 707 15.37 58.99 -34.58
C VAL A 707 16.17 58.24 -35.66
N LEU A 708 17.45 58.58 -35.85
CA LEU A 708 18.32 57.86 -36.79
C LEU A 708 18.98 56.65 -36.13
N ASP A 709 18.76 55.46 -36.67
CA ASP A 709 19.41 54.22 -36.25
C ASP A 709 19.88 53.34 -37.42
N GLY A 710 20.18 52.05 -37.15
CA GLY A 710 20.64 51.08 -38.15
C GLY A 710 19.54 50.39 -38.96
N ASN A 711 18.27 50.59 -38.61
CA ASN A 711 17.09 50.07 -39.31
C ASN A 711 16.64 51.00 -40.44
N ASP A 712 17.02 52.28 -40.37
CA ASP A 712 16.65 53.28 -41.36
C ASP A 712 17.30 53.03 -42.72
N THR A 713 16.51 53.14 -43.78
CA THR A 713 17.05 52.93 -45.12
C THR A 713 17.78 54.18 -45.60
N PHE A 714 19.08 54.03 -45.83
CA PHE A 714 19.89 55.07 -46.45
C PHE A 714 19.39 55.41 -47.88
N ILE A 715 19.17 56.70 -48.15
CA ILE A 715 18.70 57.20 -49.45
C ILE A 715 19.90 57.73 -50.26
N ASN A 716 20.60 58.77 -49.76
CA ASN A 716 21.73 59.41 -50.46
C ASN A 716 22.48 60.42 -49.55
N TYR A 717 23.47 61.14 -50.08
CA TYR A 717 24.26 62.14 -49.35
C TYR A 717 24.68 63.37 -50.20
N GLN A 718 25.00 64.49 -49.56
CA GLN A 718 25.58 65.72 -50.16
C GLN A 718 26.60 66.38 -49.20
N SER A 719 27.46 67.26 -49.72
CA SER A 719 28.59 67.85 -48.97
C SER A 719 28.29 69.18 -48.27
N VAL A 720 28.92 69.43 -47.12
CA VAL A 720 28.76 70.62 -46.27
C VAL A 720 30.13 71.24 -45.93
N ASN A 721 30.23 72.56 -46.07
CA ASN A 721 31.47 73.31 -45.78
C ASN A 721 31.68 73.48 -44.26
N ALA A 722 32.90 73.85 -43.83
CA ALA A 722 33.24 73.99 -42.40
C ALA A 722 32.45 75.12 -41.70
N LEU A 723 32.05 74.90 -40.45
CA LEU A 723 31.15 75.80 -39.69
C LEU A 723 31.76 76.24 -38.36
N ASN A 724 32.00 77.55 -38.23
CA ASN A 724 32.20 78.21 -36.93
C ASN A 724 30.91 78.14 -36.10
N ALA A 725 31.04 78.27 -34.77
CA ALA A 725 29.90 78.37 -33.86
C ALA A 725 28.86 79.40 -34.34
N GLY A 726 27.63 78.94 -34.59
CA GLY A 726 26.49 79.73 -35.08
C GLY A 726 26.22 79.71 -36.60
N ALA A 727 27.09 79.16 -37.46
CA ALA A 727 26.96 79.22 -38.93
C ALA A 727 26.18 78.05 -39.57
N SER A 728 25.68 78.18 -40.82
CA SER A 728 24.86 77.14 -41.51
C SER A 728 24.89 77.09 -43.07
N GLN A 729 24.35 76.02 -43.68
CA GLN A 729 24.27 75.72 -45.16
C GLN A 729 22.97 74.94 -45.54
N TYR A 730 22.50 74.93 -46.81
CA TYR A 730 21.29 74.21 -47.31
C TYR A 730 21.53 73.20 -48.47
N ASN A 731 20.74 72.10 -48.53
CA ASN A 731 20.88 70.97 -49.48
C ASN A 731 19.51 70.25 -49.82
N SER A 732 19.38 69.54 -50.96
CA SER A 732 18.08 68.94 -51.43
C SER A 732 18.15 67.78 -52.47
N LEU A 733 17.12 66.90 -52.57
CA LEU A 733 17.09 65.64 -53.38
C LEU A 733 15.66 65.20 -53.85
N ASN A 734 15.56 64.34 -54.89
CA ASN A 734 14.31 63.67 -55.38
C ASN A 734 14.52 62.14 -55.61
N PHE A 735 13.51 61.29 -55.37
CA PHE A 735 13.57 59.81 -55.56
C PHE A 735 12.18 59.12 -55.60
N THR A 736 12.12 57.78 -55.81
CA THR A 736 10.88 56.97 -55.81
C THR A 736 10.81 56.01 -54.61
N TYR A 737 9.62 55.84 -54.02
CA TYR A 737 9.37 55.11 -52.77
C TYR A 737 9.22 53.58 -52.96
N ASN A 738 10.09 52.79 -52.32
CA ASN A 738 10.12 51.32 -52.42
C ASN A 738 9.07 50.66 -51.48
N SER A 739 8.47 49.55 -51.93
CA SER A 739 7.47 48.79 -51.16
C SER A 739 8.01 48.11 -49.90
N SER A 740 9.28 47.73 -49.89
CA SER A 740 9.93 47.10 -48.72
C SER A 740 10.05 48.02 -47.51
N TRP A 741 9.86 49.33 -47.66
CA TRP A 741 9.94 50.31 -46.56
C TRP A 741 8.66 50.39 -45.71
N GLY A 742 7.64 49.60 -46.04
CA GLY A 742 6.37 49.60 -45.32
C GLY A 742 5.68 50.97 -45.37
N THR A 743 4.74 51.19 -44.45
CA THR A 743 3.78 52.30 -44.54
C THR A 743 3.45 52.90 -43.17
N GLY A 744 2.38 53.70 -43.07
CA GLY A 744 2.03 54.53 -41.92
C GLY A 744 2.53 55.97 -42.12
N ALA A 745 2.58 56.75 -41.03
CA ALA A 745 3.45 57.91 -41.02
C ALA A 745 4.90 57.44 -41.10
N LYS A 746 5.67 58.02 -42.01
CA LYS A 746 7.10 57.79 -42.21
C LYS A 746 7.83 59.10 -42.13
N TYR A 747 9.15 59.04 -41.99
CA TYR A 747 9.97 60.21 -41.76
C TYR A 747 11.20 60.16 -42.63
N ILE A 748 11.47 61.26 -43.33
CA ILE A 748 12.75 61.48 -43.98
C ILE A 748 13.68 62.08 -42.93
N LEU A 749 14.70 61.33 -42.55
CA LEU A 749 15.73 61.82 -41.64
C LEU A 749 16.86 62.48 -42.43
N PHE A 750 17.41 63.51 -41.81
CA PHE A 750 18.51 64.33 -42.27
C PHE A 750 19.57 64.30 -41.18
N GLN A 751 20.81 63.98 -41.53
CA GLN A 751 21.91 63.80 -40.59
C GLN A 751 23.05 64.75 -40.94
N ALA A 752 23.34 65.71 -40.05
CA ALA A 752 24.56 66.50 -40.04
C ALA A 752 25.75 65.63 -39.62
N ASP A 753 26.95 65.98 -40.12
CA ASP A 753 28.14 65.12 -40.13
C ASP A 753 27.85 63.61 -40.26
N GLY A 754 27.23 63.23 -41.38
CA GLY A 754 26.79 61.86 -41.63
C GLY A 754 27.89 60.78 -41.70
N TYR A 755 29.14 61.11 -41.38
CA TYR A 755 30.27 60.20 -41.26
C TYR A 755 31.02 60.29 -39.92
N GLY A 756 30.64 61.18 -38.99
CA GLY A 756 31.23 61.28 -37.64
C GLY A 756 32.73 61.65 -37.64
N ASN A 757 33.11 62.68 -38.40
CA ASN A 757 34.50 63.18 -38.49
C ASN A 757 34.77 64.40 -37.60
N VAL A 758 33.73 65.04 -37.07
CA VAL A 758 33.79 66.03 -35.98
C VAL A 758 33.60 65.28 -34.65
N THR A 759 34.18 65.79 -33.55
CA THR A 759 33.97 65.21 -32.21
C THR A 759 33.36 66.26 -31.31
N GLU A 760 32.19 65.98 -30.75
CA GLU A 760 31.26 66.98 -30.24
C GLU A 760 30.88 66.75 -28.76
N SER A 761 30.57 67.83 -28.05
CA SER A 761 29.91 67.83 -26.73
C SER A 761 28.45 67.40 -26.81
N ASN A 762 27.86 67.46 -28.00
CA ASN A 762 26.57 66.88 -28.29
C ASN A 762 26.60 66.28 -29.70
N GLU A 763 26.78 64.96 -29.74
CA GLU A 763 26.66 64.17 -30.99
C GLU A 763 25.17 63.89 -31.33
N SER A 764 24.26 64.05 -30.36
CA SER A 764 22.89 63.50 -30.43
C SER A 764 21.86 64.41 -31.12
N ASN A 765 22.18 65.68 -31.36
CA ASN A 765 21.32 66.63 -32.08
C ASN A 765 21.67 66.77 -33.58
N ASN A 766 22.63 66.00 -34.09
CA ASN A 766 22.97 65.98 -35.52
C ASN A 766 21.82 65.50 -36.44
N VAL A 767 20.71 64.98 -35.88
CA VAL A 767 19.59 64.38 -36.63
C VAL A 767 18.32 65.22 -36.51
N ALA A 768 17.60 65.38 -37.63
CA ALA A 768 16.23 65.90 -37.63
C ALA A 768 15.41 65.36 -38.82
N TYR A 769 14.10 65.60 -38.85
CA TYR A 769 13.18 64.89 -39.74
C TYR A 769 12.16 65.77 -40.50
N ALA A 770 11.55 65.21 -41.54
CA ALA A 770 10.30 65.70 -42.14
C ALA A 770 9.36 64.51 -42.47
N THR A 771 8.07 64.62 -42.11
CA THR A 771 7.10 63.51 -42.21
C THR A 771 6.47 63.36 -43.60
N ILE A 772 6.26 62.12 -44.03
CA ILE A 772 5.54 61.71 -45.24
C ILE A 772 4.57 60.56 -44.91
N PHE A 773 3.31 60.63 -45.35
CA PHE A 773 2.29 59.61 -45.02
C PHE A 773 2.12 58.57 -46.15
N VAL A 774 2.08 57.28 -45.80
CA VAL A 774 2.11 56.12 -46.70
C VAL A 774 1.07 55.07 -46.24
N THR A 775 0.49 54.26 -47.14
CA THR A 775 -0.64 53.34 -46.81
C THR A 775 -0.46 51.88 -47.27
N GLN A 776 -0.88 50.90 -46.43
CA GLN A 776 -0.76 49.43 -46.61
C GLN A 776 -2.12 48.72 -46.87
N PRO A 777 -2.12 47.45 -47.34
CA PRO A 777 -3.20 46.45 -47.14
C PRO A 777 -3.30 45.89 -45.68
N SER A 778 -4.21 44.92 -45.43
CA SER A 778 -4.72 44.51 -44.09
C SER A 778 -4.47 43.03 -43.68
N SER A 779 -4.57 42.66 -42.37
CA SER A 779 -4.21 41.31 -41.81
C SER A 779 -4.82 40.97 -40.40
N PRO A 780 -4.87 39.68 -39.96
CA PRO A 780 -5.52 39.17 -38.71
C PRO A 780 -4.60 38.98 -37.47
N ASP A 781 -5.12 38.54 -36.30
CA ASP A 781 -4.38 38.12 -35.07
C ASP A 781 -5.30 37.38 -34.05
N LEU A 782 -4.91 36.23 -33.47
CA LEU A 782 -5.75 35.34 -32.64
C LEU A 782 -5.31 35.22 -31.16
N VAL A 783 -6.25 34.94 -30.23
CA VAL A 783 -5.98 34.76 -28.79
C VAL A 783 -6.94 33.78 -28.10
N ILE A 784 -6.53 33.15 -26.99
CA ILE A 784 -7.41 32.34 -26.13
C ILE A 784 -7.96 33.16 -24.94
N THR A 785 -9.26 33.07 -24.67
CA THR A 785 -9.94 33.71 -23.53
C THR A 785 -11.00 32.82 -22.88
N GLY A 786 -11.46 33.15 -21.67
CA GLY A 786 -12.65 32.53 -21.04
C GLY A 786 -12.52 31.03 -20.74
N GLN A 787 -11.41 30.63 -20.13
CA GLN A 787 -11.05 29.25 -19.84
C GLN A 787 -11.92 28.64 -18.72
N THR A 788 -12.27 27.37 -18.87
CA THR A 788 -13.06 26.59 -17.90
C THR A 788 -12.52 25.16 -17.79
N ALA A 789 -12.60 24.59 -16.58
CA ALA A 789 -12.24 23.20 -16.29
C ALA A 789 -13.03 22.68 -15.08
N THR A 790 -13.21 21.36 -14.98
CA THR A 790 -13.74 20.73 -13.76
C THR A 790 -12.73 20.88 -12.61
N SER A 791 -13.11 21.54 -11.51
CA SER A 791 -12.19 21.91 -10.43
C SER A 791 -11.54 20.71 -9.72
N SER A 792 -12.22 19.57 -9.68
CA SER A 792 -11.69 18.33 -9.09
C SER A 792 -12.23 17.09 -9.80
N VAL A 793 -11.37 16.09 -9.98
CA VAL A 793 -11.71 14.77 -10.55
C VAL A 793 -11.08 13.66 -9.69
N THR A 794 -11.52 12.42 -9.84
CA THR A 794 -10.75 11.23 -9.41
C THR A 794 -9.94 10.69 -10.59
N VAL A 795 -8.86 9.95 -10.31
CA VAL A 795 -8.21 9.11 -11.32
C VAL A 795 -9.24 8.20 -12.01
N GLY A 796 -9.28 8.19 -13.35
CA GLY A 796 -10.28 7.47 -14.14
C GLY A 796 -11.64 8.17 -14.27
N GLY A 797 -11.84 9.34 -13.67
CA GLY A 797 -13.06 10.13 -13.78
C GLY A 797 -13.11 11.00 -15.05
N SER A 798 -14.32 11.40 -15.46
CA SER A 798 -14.53 12.29 -16.61
C SER A 798 -14.33 13.76 -16.25
N LEU A 799 -13.62 14.49 -17.11
CA LEU A 799 -13.26 15.90 -16.97
C LEU A 799 -13.79 16.69 -18.18
N SER A 800 -14.30 17.89 -17.93
CA SER A 800 -14.79 18.82 -18.97
C SER A 800 -13.97 20.12 -18.95
N VAL A 801 -13.53 20.57 -20.13
CA VAL A 801 -12.77 21.83 -20.32
C VAL A 801 -13.28 22.61 -21.52
N GLY A 802 -13.05 23.92 -21.56
CA GLY A 802 -13.34 24.73 -22.74
C GLY A 802 -12.88 26.18 -22.64
N ALA A 803 -12.72 26.82 -23.80
CA ALA A 803 -12.25 28.20 -23.93
C ALA A 803 -12.73 28.82 -25.26
N TYR A 804 -12.60 30.14 -25.38
CA TYR A 804 -12.83 30.89 -26.61
C TYR A 804 -11.52 31.12 -27.37
N THR A 805 -11.56 31.00 -28.70
CA THR A 805 -10.54 31.56 -29.62
C THR A 805 -11.12 32.83 -30.25
N GLN A 806 -10.39 33.94 -30.24
CA GLN A 806 -10.86 35.26 -30.69
C GLN A 806 -9.87 35.94 -31.64
N ASN A 807 -10.35 36.54 -32.74
CA ASN A 807 -9.54 37.36 -33.65
C ASN A 807 -9.61 38.84 -33.24
N ASN A 808 -8.47 39.43 -32.90
CA ASN A 808 -8.30 40.84 -32.54
C ASN A 808 -7.73 41.72 -33.68
N GLY A 809 -7.22 41.10 -34.77
CA GLY A 809 -6.65 41.78 -35.93
C GLY A 809 -7.66 42.52 -36.81
N ASN A 810 -7.19 43.14 -37.90
CA ASN A 810 -7.98 44.03 -38.77
C ASN A 810 -8.47 43.40 -40.10
N ALA A 811 -8.16 42.13 -40.34
CA ALA A 811 -8.75 41.32 -41.41
C ALA A 811 -9.27 39.98 -40.84
N SER A 812 -9.98 39.21 -41.67
CA SER A 812 -10.47 37.89 -41.30
C SER A 812 -9.34 36.86 -41.28
N ALA A 813 -9.25 36.09 -40.20
CA ALA A 813 -8.39 34.92 -40.07
C ALA A 813 -8.94 33.75 -40.88
N GLY A 814 -8.04 32.87 -41.32
CA GLY A 814 -8.43 31.55 -41.86
C GLY A 814 -9.01 30.64 -40.78
N ALA A 815 -9.52 29.48 -41.21
CA ALA A 815 -9.87 28.42 -40.27
C ALA A 815 -8.60 27.79 -39.68
N ASN A 816 -8.66 27.42 -38.39
CA ASN A 816 -7.53 26.92 -37.61
C ASN A 816 -8.00 25.89 -36.57
N TYR A 817 -7.16 25.56 -35.59
CA TYR A 817 -7.49 24.62 -34.52
C TYR A 817 -6.99 25.13 -33.15
N VAL A 818 -7.81 24.91 -32.11
CA VAL A 818 -7.38 25.02 -30.71
C VAL A 818 -6.87 23.66 -30.22
N ARG A 819 -5.74 23.62 -29.52
CA ARG A 819 -5.17 22.39 -28.92
C ARG A 819 -5.25 22.44 -27.40
N TYR A 820 -5.41 21.26 -26.79
CA TYR A 820 -5.50 21.07 -25.35
C TYR A 820 -4.32 20.20 -24.87
N TRP A 821 -3.67 20.60 -23.79
CA TRP A 821 -2.52 19.90 -23.22
C TRP A 821 -2.66 19.77 -21.69
N LEU A 822 -2.09 18.72 -21.11
CA LEU A 822 -1.97 18.52 -19.66
C LEU A 822 -0.53 18.80 -19.23
N SER A 823 -0.37 19.67 -18.22
CA SER A 823 0.91 20.04 -17.64
C SER A 823 0.90 19.92 -16.10
N ASN A 824 2.11 19.90 -15.54
CA ASN A 824 2.34 20.07 -14.10
C ASN A 824 2.54 21.55 -13.72
N ASP A 825 2.68 22.47 -14.67
CA ASP A 825 2.74 23.92 -14.44
C ASP A 825 1.90 24.75 -15.43
N THR A 826 2.10 26.06 -15.46
CA THR A 826 1.27 27.03 -16.21
C THR A 826 1.83 27.44 -17.57
N THR A 827 2.93 26.83 -18.03
CA THR A 827 3.60 27.13 -19.29
C THR A 827 3.56 25.95 -20.25
N LEU A 828 3.54 26.21 -21.57
CA LEU A 828 3.47 25.17 -22.59
C LEU A 828 4.87 24.81 -23.10
N ASP A 829 5.36 23.63 -22.72
CA ASP A 829 6.52 22.97 -23.34
C ASP A 829 6.06 21.66 -23.99
N THR A 830 6.09 21.65 -25.33
CA THR A 830 5.63 20.51 -26.14
C THR A 830 6.48 19.24 -26.02
N ASN A 831 7.56 19.26 -25.24
CA ASN A 831 8.41 18.10 -24.93
C ASN A 831 8.05 17.44 -23.59
N THR A 832 7.47 18.18 -22.65
CA THR A 832 7.10 17.69 -21.30
C THR A 832 5.59 17.57 -21.10
N ASP A 833 4.80 18.41 -21.78
CA ASP A 833 3.35 18.43 -21.65
C ASP A 833 2.67 17.38 -22.51
N THR A 834 1.67 16.71 -21.95
CA THR A 834 0.92 15.68 -22.68
C THR A 834 -0.16 16.33 -23.52
N ALA A 835 -0.03 16.27 -24.85
CA ALA A 835 -1.13 16.63 -25.75
C ALA A 835 -2.36 15.76 -25.48
N ILE A 836 -3.52 16.38 -25.23
CA ILE A 836 -4.77 15.67 -24.94
C ILE A 836 -5.55 15.45 -26.24
N ASP A 837 -5.95 16.53 -26.91
CA ASP A 837 -6.72 16.53 -28.16
C ASP A 837 -6.69 17.93 -28.82
N TYR A 838 -7.44 18.11 -29.92
CA TYR A 838 -7.63 19.39 -30.60
C TYR A 838 -9.06 19.56 -31.14
N GLN A 839 -9.50 20.80 -31.34
CA GLN A 839 -10.83 21.15 -31.83
C GLN A 839 -10.78 22.23 -32.92
N TYR A 840 -11.70 22.15 -33.89
CA TYR A 840 -11.69 23.02 -35.08
C TYR A 840 -12.27 24.41 -34.80
N VAL A 841 -11.63 25.44 -35.35
CA VAL A 841 -12.02 26.85 -35.29
C VAL A 841 -12.30 27.35 -36.70
N GLY A 842 -13.51 27.86 -36.95
CA GLY A 842 -13.88 28.43 -38.25
C GLY A 842 -13.13 29.72 -38.57
N ALA A 843 -13.26 30.20 -39.81
CA ALA A 843 -12.70 31.50 -40.19
C ALA A 843 -13.33 32.65 -39.38
N LEU A 844 -12.50 33.37 -38.62
CA LEU A 844 -12.95 34.45 -37.73
C LEU A 844 -12.74 35.82 -38.37
N ASN A 845 -13.80 36.60 -38.51
CA ASN A 845 -13.68 38.02 -38.87
C ASN A 845 -13.02 38.82 -37.74
N ALA A 846 -12.46 39.98 -38.07
CA ALA A 846 -11.95 40.95 -37.10
C ALA A 846 -12.95 41.19 -35.95
N GLY A 847 -12.51 41.03 -34.70
CA GLY A 847 -13.33 41.16 -33.49
C GLY A 847 -14.26 39.99 -33.16
N SER A 848 -14.22 38.88 -33.92
CA SER A 848 -15.10 37.71 -33.70
C SER A 848 -14.41 36.59 -32.92
N SER A 849 -15.20 35.77 -32.21
CA SER A 849 -14.70 34.62 -31.45
C SER A 849 -15.57 33.37 -31.61
N GLN A 850 -14.98 32.20 -31.32
CA GLN A 850 -15.66 30.89 -31.26
C GLN A 850 -15.31 30.19 -29.94
N TYR A 851 -16.31 29.56 -29.30
CA TYR A 851 -16.10 28.71 -28.13
C TYR A 851 -15.90 27.25 -28.55
N ASN A 852 -14.95 26.56 -27.92
CA ASN A 852 -14.70 25.14 -28.10
C ASN A 852 -14.50 24.46 -26.73
N SER A 853 -15.02 23.25 -26.57
CA SER A 853 -14.93 22.46 -25.35
C SER A 853 -14.66 20.99 -25.64
N LEU A 854 -13.97 20.33 -24.72
CA LEU A 854 -13.55 18.94 -24.77
C LEU A 854 -13.98 18.22 -23.49
N ASN A 855 -14.51 17.00 -23.62
CA ASN A 855 -14.77 16.09 -22.51
C ASN A 855 -13.88 14.86 -22.69
N PHE A 856 -13.09 14.49 -21.67
CA PHE A 856 -12.18 13.35 -21.71
C PHE A 856 -12.10 12.66 -20.35
N THR A 857 -11.61 11.42 -20.32
CA THR A 857 -11.38 10.68 -19.06
C THR A 857 -9.96 10.91 -18.58
N TYR A 858 -9.77 11.20 -17.29
CA TYR A 858 -8.44 11.44 -16.72
C TYR A 858 -7.66 10.13 -16.59
N ASN A 859 -6.59 9.97 -17.39
CA ASN A 859 -5.78 8.76 -17.44
C ASN A 859 -4.95 8.60 -16.14
N SER A 860 -4.96 7.39 -15.56
CA SER A 860 -4.24 7.08 -14.31
C SER A 860 -2.73 7.28 -14.40
N SER A 861 -2.14 7.13 -15.58
CA SER A 861 -0.70 7.36 -15.80
C SER A 861 -0.25 8.82 -15.63
N TRP A 862 -1.18 9.78 -15.55
CA TRP A 862 -0.86 11.20 -15.36
C TRP A 862 -0.67 11.63 -13.88
N GLY A 863 -1.00 10.74 -12.94
CA GLY A 863 -0.80 10.94 -11.50
C GLY A 863 -1.86 11.84 -10.83
N THR A 864 -1.78 11.92 -9.50
CA THR A 864 -2.69 12.67 -8.62
C THR A 864 -2.18 14.09 -8.32
N GLY A 865 -2.92 14.84 -7.50
CA GLY A 865 -2.57 16.18 -7.02
C GLY A 865 -3.04 17.31 -7.93
N THR A 866 -2.49 18.51 -7.72
CA THR A 866 -2.77 19.69 -8.56
C THR A 866 -2.15 19.55 -9.95
N LYS A 867 -2.93 19.83 -11.00
CA LYS A 867 -2.51 19.78 -12.40
C LYS A 867 -3.09 20.97 -13.17
N TYR A 868 -2.61 21.19 -14.39
CA TYR A 868 -3.03 22.31 -15.25
C TYR A 868 -3.42 21.81 -16.64
N ILE A 869 -4.48 22.40 -17.20
CA ILE A 869 -4.89 22.22 -18.60
C ILE A 869 -4.52 23.48 -19.36
N LEU A 870 -3.70 23.34 -20.40
CA LEU A 870 -3.29 24.40 -21.30
C LEU A 870 -4.13 24.38 -22.58
N PHE A 871 -4.38 25.56 -23.14
CA PHE A 871 -5.18 25.82 -24.33
C PHE A 871 -4.33 26.66 -25.31
N GLN A 872 -4.27 26.27 -26.59
CA GLN A 872 -3.42 26.91 -27.60
C GLN A 872 -4.21 27.26 -28.88
N ALA A 873 -4.33 28.53 -29.24
CA ALA A 873 -4.89 29.02 -30.51
C ALA A 873 -3.95 28.75 -31.69
N ASP A 874 -4.53 28.51 -32.88
CA ASP A 874 -3.87 27.97 -34.09
C ASP A 874 -2.67 27.05 -33.78
N GLY A 875 -2.93 25.97 -33.04
CA GLY A 875 -1.88 25.06 -32.53
C GLY A 875 -1.13 24.24 -33.60
N TYR A 876 -1.20 24.66 -34.86
CA TYR A 876 -0.46 24.14 -36.01
C TYR A 876 0.15 25.26 -36.90
N GLY A 877 -0.11 26.55 -36.65
CA GLY A 877 0.48 27.68 -37.39
C GLY A 877 0.06 27.78 -38.87
N ASN A 878 -1.25 27.73 -39.15
CA ASN A 878 -1.82 27.79 -40.51
C ASN A 878 -2.21 29.21 -40.95
N VAL A 879 -2.49 30.10 -40.02
CA VAL A 879 -2.84 31.50 -40.26
C VAL A 879 -1.58 32.32 -39.99
N SER A 880 -1.14 33.13 -40.94
CA SER A 880 -0.07 34.10 -40.68
C SER A 880 -0.66 35.31 -39.95
N GLU A 881 -0.24 35.51 -38.71
CA GLU A 881 -0.84 36.45 -37.78
C GLU A 881 -0.07 37.78 -37.74
N SER A 882 -0.67 38.82 -37.16
CA SER A 882 0.04 40.06 -36.80
C SER A 882 0.64 40.03 -35.39
N ASN A 883 0.29 39.00 -34.60
CA ASN A 883 1.03 38.56 -33.41
C ASN A 883 0.84 37.05 -33.24
N GLU A 884 1.92 36.35 -32.90
CA GLU A 884 1.98 34.87 -32.78
C GLU A 884 2.26 34.44 -31.33
N SER A 885 2.46 35.39 -30.40
CA SER A 885 2.97 35.14 -29.04
C SER A 885 1.88 35.07 -27.96
N ASN A 886 0.63 35.34 -28.32
CA ASN A 886 -0.52 35.47 -27.41
C ASN A 886 -1.41 34.21 -27.37
N ASN A 887 -0.98 33.12 -28.01
CA ASN A 887 -1.87 32.03 -28.37
C ASN A 887 -2.13 31.03 -27.22
N VAL A 888 -1.50 31.15 -26.04
CA VAL A 888 -1.56 30.14 -24.96
C VAL A 888 -2.18 30.69 -23.66
N ALA A 889 -3.00 29.87 -22.98
CA ALA A 889 -3.52 30.12 -21.63
C ALA A 889 -3.81 28.81 -20.85
N TYR A 890 -4.16 28.88 -19.56
CA TYR A 890 -4.37 27.69 -18.70
C TYR A 890 -5.62 27.73 -17.81
N ALA A 891 -5.98 26.57 -17.24
CA ALA A 891 -6.90 26.38 -16.11
C ALA A 891 -6.37 25.30 -15.14
N THR A 892 -6.69 25.38 -13.86
CA THR A 892 -6.18 24.45 -12.82
C THR A 892 -7.24 23.43 -12.38
N ILE A 893 -6.80 22.20 -12.11
CA ILE A 893 -7.62 21.07 -11.66
C ILE A 893 -6.94 20.35 -10.47
N PHE A 894 -7.71 19.65 -9.64
CA PHE A 894 -7.18 18.76 -8.60
C PHE A 894 -7.60 17.31 -8.85
N VAL A 895 -6.63 16.39 -8.84
CA VAL A 895 -6.82 14.97 -9.15
C VAL A 895 -6.68 14.15 -7.86
N ASN A 896 -7.80 13.69 -7.33
CA ASN A 896 -7.83 12.79 -6.18
C ASN A 896 -7.43 11.37 -6.61
N ALA A 897 -6.85 10.60 -5.69
CA ALA A 897 -6.74 9.16 -5.87
C ALA A 897 -8.12 8.54 -6.13
N SER A 898 -8.16 7.40 -6.83
CA SER A 898 -9.40 6.63 -6.92
C SER A 898 -9.56 5.89 -5.60
N THR A 899 -10.63 6.17 -4.84
CA THR A 899 -10.92 5.48 -3.58
C THR A 899 -11.32 4.03 -3.88
N VAL A 900 -10.33 3.15 -3.99
CA VAL A 900 -10.54 1.71 -4.15
C VAL A 900 -11.02 1.19 -2.81
N VAL A 901 -12.35 1.11 -2.64
CA VAL A 901 -12.95 0.33 -1.55
C VAL A 901 -12.37 -1.08 -1.65
N PRO A 902 -11.60 -1.56 -0.65
CA PRO A 902 -11.00 -2.89 -0.73
C PRO A 902 -12.10 -3.94 -0.95
N SER A 903 -11.85 -4.92 -1.82
CA SER A 903 -12.90 -5.86 -2.27
C SER A 903 -13.43 -6.76 -1.15
N THR A 904 -12.65 -6.91 -0.09
CA THR A 904 -12.95 -7.39 1.26
C THR A 904 -14.12 -6.68 1.96
N TYR A 905 -14.49 -5.45 1.57
CA TYR A 905 -15.67 -4.72 2.06
C TYR A 905 -16.90 -4.81 1.11
N GLN A 906 -16.83 -5.58 0.01
CA GLN A 906 -18.01 -5.84 -0.82
C GLN A 906 -18.97 -6.80 -0.09
N PRO A 907 -20.29 -6.56 -0.13
CA PRO A 907 -21.26 -7.42 0.55
C PRO A 907 -21.27 -8.83 -0.05
N PHE A 908 -21.64 -9.83 0.76
CA PHE A 908 -21.74 -11.21 0.31
C PHE A 908 -22.65 -11.36 -0.92
N ASN A 909 -22.14 -12.02 -1.95
CA ASN A 909 -22.92 -12.44 -3.12
C ASN A 909 -22.50 -13.83 -3.56
N ALA A 910 -23.35 -14.82 -3.28
CA ALA A 910 -23.17 -16.23 -3.65
C ALA A 910 -22.78 -16.46 -5.12
N THR A 911 -23.20 -15.59 -6.06
CA THR A 911 -22.87 -15.71 -7.49
C THR A 911 -21.46 -15.22 -7.86
N GLN A 912 -20.77 -14.51 -6.95
CA GLN A 912 -19.44 -13.93 -7.18
C GLN A 912 -18.34 -14.62 -6.37
N VAL A 913 -18.67 -15.64 -5.56
CA VAL A 913 -17.72 -16.30 -4.64
C VAL A 913 -16.54 -16.98 -5.35
N PHE A 914 -16.69 -17.37 -6.62
CA PHE A 914 -15.60 -17.89 -7.47
C PHE A 914 -15.08 -16.85 -8.49
N SER A 915 -15.19 -15.56 -8.15
CA SER A 915 -14.62 -14.43 -8.91
C SER A 915 -14.05 -13.31 -8.02
N LEU A 916 -13.81 -13.59 -6.74
CA LEU A 916 -13.26 -12.64 -5.77
C LEU A 916 -11.77 -12.41 -6.03
N ASN A 917 -11.28 -11.17 -5.89
CA ASN A 917 -9.89 -10.77 -6.17
C ASN A 917 -9.49 -9.62 -5.23
N SER A 918 -8.39 -9.73 -4.46
CA SER A 918 -7.92 -8.67 -3.55
C SER A 918 -7.08 -7.59 -4.24
N ASN A 919 -6.50 -7.92 -5.39
CA ASN A 919 -5.74 -7.02 -6.25
C ASN A 919 -5.71 -7.56 -7.69
N ALA A 920 -6.83 -7.47 -8.42
CA ALA A 920 -6.95 -8.01 -9.78
C ALA A 920 -5.94 -7.42 -10.81
N SER A 921 -5.22 -6.36 -10.44
CA SER A 921 -4.13 -5.73 -11.19
C SER A 921 -2.73 -6.24 -10.84
N ALA A 922 -2.56 -6.98 -9.74
CA ALA A 922 -1.29 -7.62 -9.44
C ALA A 922 -0.99 -8.73 -10.45
N ASN A 923 0.27 -8.83 -10.86
CA ASN A 923 0.70 -9.91 -11.73
C ASN A 923 0.87 -11.25 -11.00
N HIS A 924 1.10 -11.21 -9.68
CA HIS A 924 1.36 -12.39 -8.86
C HIS A 924 0.09 -12.86 -8.15
N THR A 925 -0.12 -14.17 -8.04
CA THR A 925 -1.42 -14.74 -7.62
C THR A 925 -1.30 -15.72 -6.44
N ILE A 926 -2.20 -15.60 -5.46
CA ILE A 926 -2.48 -16.64 -4.46
C ILE A 926 -3.89 -17.15 -4.77
N TYR A 927 -3.99 -18.31 -5.42
CA TYR A 927 -5.26 -18.88 -5.84
C TYR A 927 -5.82 -19.83 -4.78
N LEU A 928 -6.95 -19.47 -4.19
CA LEU A 928 -7.67 -20.27 -3.19
C LEU A 928 -8.60 -21.26 -3.90
N ASP A 929 -8.12 -22.49 -4.08
CA ASP A 929 -8.79 -23.55 -4.82
C ASP A 929 -9.69 -24.40 -3.90
N PHE A 930 -10.89 -23.89 -3.66
CA PHE A 930 -11.95 -24.59 -2.94
C PHE A 930 -12.76 -25.56 -3.82
N ASN A 931 -12.56 -25.59 -5.15
CA ASN A 931 -13.40 -26.38 -6.06
C ASN A 931 -12.95 -27.84 -6.22
N GLY A 932 -11.77 -28.17 -5.71
CA GLY A 932 -11.23 -29.53 -5.69
C GLY A 932 -10.20 -29.73 -6.78
N HIS A 933 -9.00 -30.16 -6.39
CA HIS A 933 -7.81 -30.16 -7.23
C HIS A 933 -7.18 -31.55 -7.34
N THR A 934 -6.54 -31.83 -8.47
CA THR A 934 -5.88 -33.11 -8.76
C THR A 934 -4.40 -32.88 -9.12
N THR A 935 -3.52 -32.96 -8.12
CA THR A 935 -2.09 -32.64 -8.26
C THR A 935 -1.35 -33.76 -8.98
N THR A 936 -0.67 -33.43 -10.08
CA THR A 936 0.18 -34.36 -10.85
C THR A 936 1.35 -33.62 -11.51
N GLY A 937 2.52 -34.24 -11.57
CA GLY A 937 3.70 -33.70 -12.28
C GLY A 937 4.53 -32.66 -11.52
N THR A 938 4.45 -32.63 -10.19
CA THR A 938 4.99 -31.55 -9.32
C THR A 938 6.15 -32.04 -8.44
N SER A 939 6.77 -31.18 -7.62
CA SER A 939 7.70 -31.68 -6.57
C SER A 939 6.99 -32.49 -5.49
N TRP A 940 5.67 -32.32 -5.34
CA TRP A 940 4.88 -33.42 -4.82
C TRP A 940 4.80 -34.50 -5.93
N ASN A 941 5.81 -35.40 -6.10
CA ASN A 941 5.61 -36.66 -6.89
C ASN A 941 5.90 -38.13 -6.42
N THR A 942 6.55 -38.66 -5.35
CA THR A 942 7.43 -38.30 -4.20
C THR A 942 7.08 -38.73 -2.70
N LYS A 943 5.84 -38.60 -2.15
CA LYS A 943 5.31 -38.91 -0.78
C LYS A 943 3.86 -39.52 -0.77
N TYR A 944 2.91 -39.00 -1.55
CA TYR A 944 1.44 -39.16 -1.40
C TYR A 944 0.59 -39.72 -2.57
N GLY A 945 1.17 -40.40 -3.55
CA GLY A 945 0.46 -41.16 -4.58
C GLY A 945 0.37 -40.49 -5.94
N SER A 946 0.52 -41.29 -6.99
CA SER A 946 0.62 -40.92 -8.42
C SER A 946 -0.26 -39.77 -8.92
N SER A 947 -1.39 -39.58 -8.26
CA SER A 947 -2.17 -38.35 -8.27
C SER A 947 -2.69 -38.10 -6.85
N ILE A 948 -2.47 -36.90 -6.31
CA ILE A 948 -3.18 -36.45 -5.10
C ILE A 948 -4.53 -35.89 -5.55
N VAL A 949 -5.61 -36.29 -4.87
CA VAL A 949 -6.94 -35.71 -5.06
C VAL A 949 -7.33 -34.97 -3.79
N THR A 950 -7.46 -33.65 -3.90
CA THR A 950 -8.08 -32.79 -2.87
C THR A 950 -9.55 -32.60 -3.27
N PRO A 951 -10.53 -33.06 -2.46
CA PRO A 951 -11.94 -32.85 -2.78
C PRO A 951 -12.31 -31.37 -2.65
N ALA A 952 -13.46 -30.98 -3.21
CA ALA A 952 -14.03 -29.65 -2.97
C ALA A 952 -14.23 -29.38 -1.47
N TYR A 953 -14.21 -28.10 -1.10
CA TYR A 953 -14.56 -27.66 0.25
C TYR A 953 -16.01 -28.04 0.58
N ASP A 954 -16.20 -28.65 1.74
CA ASP A 954 -17.41 -29.43 2.07
C ASP A 954 -17.63 -29.46 3.58
N THR A 955 -18.83 -29.05 3.99
CA THR A 955 -19.31 -28.97 5.38
C THR A 955 -20.65 -29.66 5.59
N ASP A 956 -21.49 -29.82 4.55
CA ASP A 956 -22.77 -30.53 4.63
C ASP A 956 -22.71 -32.02 4.22
N GLY A 957 -21.59 -32.45 3.60
CA GLY A 957 -21.34 -33.80 3.11
C GLY A 957 -21.46 -33.97 1.59
N ASN A 958 -21.72 -32.90 0.83
CA ASN A 958 -21.98 -32.93 -0.61
C ASN A 958 -20.90 -32.18 -1.43
N THR A 959 -19.76 -32.85 -1.65
CA THR A 959 -18.65 -32.36 -2.50
C THR A 959 -18.99 -32.15 -4.01
N SER A 960 -20.27 -32.14 -4.40
CA SER A 960 -20.72 -31.94 -5.79
C SER A 960 -21.34 -30.56 -6.04
N THR A 961 -21.78 -29.84 -5.00
CA THR A 961 -22.40 -28.51 -5.10
C THR A 961 -22.23 -27.75 -3.79
N PHE A 962 -21.81 -26.47 -3.86
CA PHE A 962 -21.73 -25.62 -2.67
C PHE A 962 -23.10 -25.15 -2.20
N SER A 963 -23.38 -25.32 -0.91
CA SER A 963 -24.48 -24.68 -0.19
C SER A 963 -24.22 -23.17 0.01
N THR A 964 -25.26 -22.40 0.33
CA THR A 964 -25.11 -20.97 0.64
C THR A 964 -24.14 -20.73 1.80
N THR A 965 -24.16 -21.58 2.82
CA THR A 965 -23.26 -21.51 3.98
C THR A 965 -21.82 -21.80 3.60
N GLU A 966 -21.55 -22.70 2.65
CA GLU A 966 -20.19 -22.89 2.13
C GLU A 966 -19.72 -21.71 1.29
N LEU A 967 -20.59 -21.13 0.46
CA LEU A 967 -20.28 -19.93 -0.32
C LEU A 967 -19.96 -18.73 0.60
N GLU A 968 -20.70 -18.58 1.70
CA GLU A 968 -20.44 -17.56 2.73
C GLU A 968 -19.18 -17.85 3.54
N ASN A 969 -18.91 -19.11 3.88
CA ASN A 969 -17.66 -19.53 4.52
C ASN A 969 -16.44 -19.25 3.61
N ILE A 970 -16.51 -19.61 2.33
CA ILE A 970 -15.46 -19.36 1.34
C ILE A 970 -15.21 -17.86 1.19
N TRP A 971 -16.26 -17.04 1.12
CA TRP A 971 -16.15 -15.58 1.11
C TRP A 971 -15.44 -15.08 2.38
N ASN A 972 -15.86 -15.50 3.58
CA ASN A 972 -15.23 -15.08 4.84
C ASN A 972 -13.77 -15.57 5.02
N ILE A 973 -13.43 -16.78 4.55
CA ILE A 973 -12.04 -17.28 4.53
C ILE A 973 -11.21 -16.42 3.57
N TRP A 974 -11.70 -16.19 2.35
CA TRP A 974 -11.02 -15.34 1.37
C TRP A 974 -10.82 -13.92 1.91
N ARG A 975 -11.80 -13.33 2.61
CA ARG A 975 -11.65 -11.98 3.21
C ARG A 975 -10.49 -11.89 4.20
N ARG A 976 -10.30 -12.92 5.03
CA ARG A 976 -9.22 -13.01 6.04
C ARG A 976 -7.84 -13.14 5.37
N VAL A 977 -7.68 -14.12 4.48
CA VAL A 977 -6.42 -14.29 3.72
C VAL A 977 -6.12 -13.05 2.86
N ALA A 978 -7.15 -12.37 2.37
CA ALA A 978 -7.00 -11.10 1.65
C ALA A 978 -6.60 -9.91 2.54
N GLU A 979 -6.82 -9.96 3.86
CA GLU A 979 -6.26 -9.03 4.86
C GLU A 979 -4.78 -9.37 5.12
N ASP A 980 -4.44 -10.63 5.41
CA ASP A 980 -3.05 -11.07 5.66
C ASP A 980 -2.07 -10.70 4.54
N PHE A 981 -2.54 -10.71 3.29
CA PHE A 981 -1.77 -10.27 2.11
C PHE A 981 -2.19 -8.90 1.56
N ILE A 982 -3.05 -8.13 2.25
CA ILE A 982 -3.41 -6.76 1.85
C ILE A 982 -2.21 -5.80 1.80
N PRO A 983 -1.07 -5.97 2.52
CA PRO A 983 0.07 -5.06 2.37
C PRO A 983 0.84 -5.23 1.05
N PHE A 984 0.66 -6.35 0.33
CA PHE A 984 1.57 -6.77 -0.75
C PHE A 984 0.93 -6.74 -2.14
N ASN A 985 1.75 -6.56 -3.19
CA ASN A 985 1.30 -6.48 -4.57
C ASN A 985 1.05 -7.86 -5.20
N VAL A 986 0.20 -8.64 -4.54
CA VAL A 986 -0.23 -9.99 -4.88
C VAL A 986 -1.77 -10.05 -4.88
N ASN A 987 -2.35 -10.89 -5.73
CA ASN A 987 -3.79 -11.07 -5.84
C ASN A 987 -4.23 -12.35 -5.10
N VAL A 988 -4.88 -12.20 -3.94
CA VAL A 988 -5.60 -13.31 -3.30
C VAL A 988 -6.93 -13.46 -4.03
N THR A 989 -7.16 -14.61 -4.67
CA THR A 989 -8.29 -14.80 -5.58
C THR A 989 -8.96 -16.17 -5.45
N THR A 990 -10.27 -16.21 -5.68
CA THR A 990 -11.05 -17.44 -5.87
C THR A 990 -11.43 -17.68 -7.34
N ALA A 991 -11.06 -16.76 -8.23
CA ALA A 991 -11.17 -16.96 -9.67
C ALA A 991 -10.06 -17.89 -10.15
N SER A 992 -10.40 -19.03 -10.78
CA SER A 992 -9.38 -19.94 -11.32
C SER A 992 -8.53 -19.23 -12.38
N PRO A 993 -7.22 -19.05 -12.16
CA PRO A 993 -6.32 -18.50 -13.16
C PRO A 993 -5.92 -19.59 -14.17
N SER A 994 -5.05 -19.27 -15.12
CA SER A 994 -4.40 -20.30 -15.94
C SER A 994 -3.25 -20.95 -15.17
N THR A 995 -2.88 -22.20 -15.48
CA THR A 995 -1.67 -22.83 -14.91
C THR A 995 -0.41 -22.04 -15.22
N SER A 996 -0.36 -21.32 -16.35
CA SER A 996 0.72 -20.39 -16.68
C SER A 996 0.82 -19.15 -15.77
N ASP A 997 -0.24 -18.80 -15.04
CA ASP A 997 -0.21 -17.75 -14.00
C ASP A 997 0.07 -18.32 -12.59
N LEU A 998 0.35 -19.63 -12.49
CA LEU A 998 0.61 -20.38 -11.24
C LEU A 998 1.96 -21.12 -11.27
N ILE A 999 2.81 -20.83 -12.25
CA ILE A 999 4.17 -21.37 -12.35
C ILE A 999 5.11 -20.24 -12.73
N ASN A 1000 6.27 -20.12 -12.09
CA ASN A 1000 7.34 -19.29 -12.62
C ASN A 1000 7.99 -20.08 -13.75
N SER A 1001 7.50 -19.91 -14.98
CA SER A 1001 7.91 -20.69 -16.16
C SER A 1001 9.40 -20.52 -16.53
N GLY A 1002 10.09 -19.62 -15.82
CA GLY A 1002 11.50 -19.36 -15.93
C GLY A 1002 11.72 -18.14 -16.80
N GLY A 1003 11.98 -17.02 -16.14
CA GLY A 1003 12.57 -15.88 -16.82
C GLY A 1003 11.59 -14.95 -17.51
N GLY A 1004 10.72 -14.32 -16.72
CA GLY A 1004 10.28 -12.98 -17.09
C GLY A 1004 9.19 -12.90 -18.16
N ASP A 1005 8.30 -13.87 -18.36
CA ASP A 1005 7.41 -14.34 -17.29
C ASP A 1005 7.35 -13.39 -16.07
N THR A 1006 6.40 -12.46 -16.13
CA THR A 1006 6.16 -11.49 -15.05
C THR A 1006 4.94 -11.86 -14.21
N ARG A 1007 4.33 -13.05 -14.42
CA ARG A 1007 3.02 -13.44 -13.88
C ARG A 1007 3.02 -14.91 -13.44
N TRP A 1008 3.31 -15.15 -12.17
CA TRP A 1008 3.21 -16.48 -11.56
C TRP A 1008 2.52 -16.43 -10.20
N GLY A 1009 2.42 -17.56 -9.51
CA GLY A 1009 1.70 -17.62 -8.26
C GLY A 1009 1.72 -19.00 -7.61
N ILE A 1010 0.91 -19.15 -6.57
CA ILE A 1010 0.72 -20.41 -5.84
C ILE A 1010 -0.76 -20.80 -5.86
N ARG A 1011 -1.00 -22.11 -5.98
CA ARG A 1011 -2.31 -22.72 -5.71
C ARG A 1011 -2.36 -23.16 -4.26
N VAL A 1012 -3.41 -22.77 -3.55
CA VAL A 1012 -3.78 -23.30 -2.24
C VAL A 1012 -4.93 -24.28 -2.47
N ALA A 1013 -4.68 -25.58 -2.40
CA ALA A 1013 -5.71 -26.60 -2.57
C ALA A 1013 -6.43 -26.86 -1.23
N ILE A 1014 -7.69 -26.44 -1.14
CA ILE A 1014 -8.42 -26.32 0.14
C ILE A 1014 -9.55 -27.35 0.20
N GLY A 1015 -9.36 -28.40 0.98
CA GLY A 1015 -10.37 -29.44 1.18
C GLY A 1015 -9.85 -30.73 1.81
N GLY A 1016 -10.78 -31.60 2.19
CA GLY A 1016 -10.47 -32.91 2.77
C GLY A 1016 -9.93 -32.85 4.21
N ASP A 1017 -9.35 -33.97 4.64
CA ASP A 1017 -9.16 -34.37 6.04
C ASP A 1017 -7.71 -34.75 6.39
N ASN A 1018 -6.74 -34.30 5.58
CA ASN A 1018 -5.33 -34.68 5.64
C ASN A 1018 -5.07 -36.19 5.47
N SER A 1019 -6.07 -37.00 5.07
CA SER A 1019 -5.92 -38.46 5.05
C SER A 1019 -4.75 -38.93 4.19
N TRP A 1020 -4.41 -38.24 3.10
CA TRP A 1020 -3.33 -38.65 2.21
C TRP A 1020 -1.92 -38.39 2.74
N GLU A 1021 -1.73 -37.39 3.60
CA GLU A 1021 -0.45 -37.18 4.27
C GLU A 1021 -0.36 -38.15 5.45
N LYS A 1022 -1.41 -38.12 6.28
CA LYS A 1022 -1.57 -38.81 7.55
C LYS A 1022 -1.45 -40.32 7.46
N ALA A 1023 -2.03 -40.93 6.43
CA ALA A 1023 -2.01 -42.38 6.25
C ALA A 1023 -0.59 -42.95 6.14
N ILE A 1024 0.42 -42.08 6.01
CA ILE A 1024 1.78 -42.45 5.66
C ILE A 1024 2.89 -41.64 6.37
N SER A 1025 2.61 -40.48 6.96
CA SER A 1025 3.48 -39.85 7.98
C SER A 1025 3.12 -40.28 9.40
N GLY A 1026 1.88 -40.74 9.61
CA GLY A 1026 1.27 -40.91 10.93
C GLY A 1026 0.79 -39.61 11.57
N LYS A 1027 1.00 -38.43 10.97
CA LYS A 1027 0.65 -37.13 11.56
C LYS A 1027 -0.72 -36.63 11.08
N SER A 1028 -1.51 -36.06 11.99
CA SER A 1028 -2.54 -35.08 11.61
C SER A 1028 -1.88 -33.70 11.58
N ILE A 1029 -1.99 -32.99 10.47
CA ILE A 1029 -1.52 -31.62 10.26
C ILE A 1029 -2.62 -30.81 9.57
N GLY A 1030 -2.67 -29.50 9.83
CA GLY A 1030 -3.72 -28.62 9.31
C GLY A 1030 -3.53 -28.27 7.82
N GLY A 1031 -2.29 -28.09 7.40
CA GLY A 1031 -1.91 -27.97 6.00
C GLY A 1031 -0.55 -28.62 5.73
N ILE A 1032 -0.02 -28.46 4.51
CA ILE A 1032 1.39 -28.68 4.20
C ILE A 1032 1.84 -27.95 2.93
N ALA A 1033 2.93 -27.20 3.05
CA ALA A 1033 3.64 -26.50 1.99
C ALA A 1033 5.02 -27.11 1.65
N TYR A 1034 5.61 -26.65 0.55
CA TYR A 1034 7.06 -26.67 0.33
C TYR A 1034 7.61 -25.25 0.50
N LEU A 1035 8.80 -25.12 1.10
CA LEU A 1035 9.50 -23.85 1.22
C LEU A 1035 9.82 -23.28 -0.18
N ASP A 1036 9.70 -21.96 -0.36
CA ASP A 1036 9.93 -21.23 -1.62
C ASP A 1036 9.06 -21.69 -2.83
N SER A 1037 8.04 -22.54 -2.62
CA SER A 1037 7.31 -23.18 -3.73
C SER A 1037 6.50 -22.24 -4.61
N PHE A 1038 6.26 -20.99 -4.17
CA PHE A 1038 5.63 -19.93 -4.96
C PHE A 1038 6.41 -19.64 -6.26
N ASN A 1039 7.71 -19.93 -6.29
CA ASN A 1039 8.61 -19.53 -7.38
C ASN A 1039 9.09 -20.71 -8.23
N LEU A 1040 8.41 -21.86 -8.17
CA LEU A 1040 8.72 -23.05 -8.96
C LEU A 1040 8.10 -23.00 -10.37
N ASN A 1041 8.72 -23.70 -11.31
CA ASN A 1041 8.24 -23.83 -12.70
C ASN A 1041 7.19 -24.94 -12.90
N SER A 1042 6.51 -25.35 -11.83
CA SER A 1042 5.45 -26.35 -11.82
C SER A 1042 4.38 -25.96 -10.79
N ASP A 1043 3.12 -26.27 -11.08
CA ASP A 1043 1.93 -25.96 -10.25
C ASP A 1043 1.94 -26.88 -9.03
N THR A 1044 2.90 -26.64 -8.14
CA THR A 1044 3.16 -27.37 -6.90
C THR A 1044 2.38 -26.66 -5.80
N PRO A 1045 1.12 -27.07 -5.53
CA PRO A 1045 0.26 -26.35 -4.59
C PRO A 1045 0.82 -26.43 -3.16
N THR A 1046 0.36 -25.51 -2.31
CA THR A 1046 0.25 -25.80 -0.88
C THR A 1046 -1.15 -26.34 -0.57
N PHE A 1047 -1.29 -27.16 0.48
CA PHE A 1047 -2.55 -27.82 0.82
C PHE A 1047 -3.07 -27.38 2.19
N VAL A 1048 -4.38 -27.17 2.30
CA VAL A 1048 -5.04 -26.89 3.59
C VAL A 1048 -6.25 -27.80 3.75
N PHE A 1049 -6.24 -28.59 4.82
CA PHE A 1049 -7.19 -29.67 5.05
C PHE A 1049 -8.35 -29.19 5.91
N SER A 1050 -9.35 -28.57 5.27
CA SER A 1050 -10.44 -27.87 5.95
C SER A 1050 -11.14 -28.68 7.06
N LYS A 1051 -11.19 -30.02 6.95
CA LYS A 1051 -11.78 -30.91 7.97
C LYS A 1051 -10.86 -31.24 9.16
N GLN A 1052 -9.69 -30.60 9.28
CA GLN A 1052 -8.87 -30.60 10.50
C GLN A 1052 -9.17 -29.41 11.42
N PHE A 1053 -10.02 -28.47 11.01
CA PHE A 1053 -10.28 -27.20 11.68
C PHE A 1053 -11.71 -27.10 12.23
N HIS A 1054 -11.98 -26.06 13.01
CA HIS A 1054 -13.25 -25.84 13.72
C HIS A 1054 -13.95 -24.52 13.36
N SER A 1055 -13.24 -23.55 12.79
CA SER A 1055 -13.80 -22.30 12.30
C SER A 1055 -13.22 -21.86 10.94
N THR A 1056 -13.89 -20.91 10.28
CA THR A 1056 -13.38 -20.23 9.08
C THR A 1056 -12.13 -19.39 9.36
N LYS A 1057 -11.89 -19.00 10.61
CA LYS A 1057 -10.64 -18.34 10.99
C LYS A 1057 -9.48 -19.33 10.95
N ASP A 1058 -9.57 -20.47 11.62
CA ASP A 1058 -8.44 -21.42 11.70
C ASP A 1058 -8.01 -21.88 10.30
N ILE A 1059 -8.96 -22.02 9.37
CA ILE A 1059 -8.70 -22.33 7.96
C ILE A 1059 -7.98 -21.18 7.26
N ALA A 1060 -8.39 -19.92 7.47
CA ALA A 1060 -7.72 -18.76 6.88
C ALA A 1060 -6.29 -18.58 7.42
N GLU A 1061 -6.12 -18.66 8.73
CA GLU A 1061 -4.82 -18.61 9.40
C GLU A 1061 -3.88 -19.70 8.87
N ALA A 1062 -4.38 -20.93 8.70
CA ALA A 1062 -3.61 -22.01 8.09
C ALA A 1062 -3.28 -21.77 6.61
N ILE A 1063 -4.17 -21.16 5.83
CA ILE A 1063 -3.86 -20.75 4.45
C ILE A 1063 -2.72 -19.74 4.44
N SER A 1064 -2.78 -18.70 5.27
CA SER A 1064 -1.76 -17.64 5.28
C SER A 1064 -0.41 -18.14 5.80
N HIS A 1065 -0.40 -19.00 6.83
CA HIS A 1065 0.78 -19.70 7.33
C HIS A 1065 1.45 -20.59 6.26
N GLU A 1066 0.67 -21.45 5.61
CA GLU A 1066 1.18 -22.37 4.60
C GLU A 1066 1.57 -21.66 3.29
N VAL A 1067 0.93 -20.54 2.94
CA VAL A 1067 1.41 -19.64 1.87
C VAL A 1067 2.70 -18.95 2.30
N GLY A 1068 2.86 -18.57 3.57
CA GLY A 1068 4.09 -18.03 4.13
C GLY A 1068 5.31 -18.93 3.90
N HIS A 1069 5.17 -20.24 4.10
CA HIS A 1069 6.19 -21.22 3.70
C HIS A 1069 6.49 -21.17 2.19
N THR A 1070 5.46 -21.10 1.33
CA THR A 1070 5.70 -21.00 -0.13
C THR A 1070 6.44 -19.71 -0.54
N LEU A 1071 6.37 -18.67 0.30
CA LEU A 1071 7.07 -17.39 0.16
C LEU A 1071 8.45 -17.34 0.85
N GLY A 1072 8.87 -18.46 1.45
CA GLY A 1072 10.21 -18.66 2.03
C GLY A 1072 10.36 -18.27 3.50
N LEU A 1073 9.34 -18.50 4.32
CA LEU A 1073 9.34 -18.35 5.79
C LEU A 1073 9.43 -19.70 6.52
N ASP A 1074 10.17 -19.77 7.63
CA ASP A 1074 10.08 -20.87 8.62
C ASP A 1074 9.03 -20.58 9.71
N HIS A 1075 8.73 -21.56 10.59
CA HIS A 1075 7.81 -21.34 11.71
C HIS A 1075 8.33 -20.29 12.71
N ASP A 1076 7.39 -19.65 13.41
CA ASP A 1076 7.66 -18.80 14.58
C ASP A 1076 7.45 -19.65 15.85
N GLY A 1077 8.53 -19.99 16.57
CA GLY A 1077 8.52 -20.94 17.70
C GLY A 1077 9.07 -20.36 19.01
N LYS A 1078 9.60 -21.22 19.89
CA LYS A 1078 10.32 -20.80 21.10
C LYS A 1078 11.49 -21.71 21.44
N THR A 1079 12.54 -21.07 21.95
CA THR A 1079 13.77 -21.67 22.50
C THR A 1079 13.57 -22.69 23.64
N ASP A 1080 12.35 -22.88 24.15
CA ASP A 1080 11.98 -23.98 25.05
C ASP A 1080 11.61 -25.30 24.33
N GLY A 1081 11.53 -25.28 22.99
CA GLY A 1081 11.14 -26.40 22.13
C GLY A 1081 9.70 -26.31 21.59
N THR A 1082 8.96 -25.23 21.88
CA THR A 1082 7.60 -25.02 21.36
C THR A 1082 7.65 -24.60 19.88
N ALA A 1083 7.45 -25.56 18.97
CA ALA A 1083 7.55 -25.35 17.52
C ALA A 1083 6.53 -24.36 16.90
N TYR A 1084 5.51 -23.93 17.64
CA TYR A 1084 4.50 -22.96 17.20
C TYR A 1084 4.16 -21.99 18.33
N TYR A 1085 4.53 -20.72 18.16
CA TYR A 1085 4.24 -19.65 19.10
C TYR A 1085 2.76 -19.26 19.05
N ARG A 1086 2.05 -19.47 20.16
CA ARG A 1086 0.60 -19.25 20.30
C ARG A 1086 0.16 -17.80 20.55
N GLY A 1087 1.06 -16.82 20.51
CA GLY A 1087 0.74 -15.43 20.88
C GLY A 1087 0.75 -15.12 22.38
N HIS A 1088 0.50 -13.85 22.72
CA HIS A 1088 0.21 -13.37 24.08
C HIS A 1088 -0.58 -12.04 24.07
N ASN A 1089 -1.33 -11.79 25.15
CA ASN A 1089 -1.94 -10.50 25.52
C ASN A 1089 -2.72 -9.74 24.41
N GLY A 1090 -3.30 -10.47 23.46
CA GLY A 1090 -4.16 -9.92 22.40
C GLY A 1090 -3.68 -10.20 20.99
N TRP A 1091 -2.43 -10.65 20.80
CA TRP A 1091 -1.84 -10.87 19.47
C TRP A 1091 -1.13 -12.22 19.31
N ALA A 1092 -0.99 -12.68 18.06
CA ALA A 1092 -0.18 -13.84 17.68
C ALA A 1092 0.45 -13.70 16.28
N SER A 1093 1.57 -14.40 16.05
CA SER A 1093 2.22 -14.46 14.73
C SER A 1093 1.49 -15.39 13.77
N ILE A 1094 1.40 -15.00 12.49
CA ILE A 1094 0.85 -15.82 11.40
C ILE A 1094 1.69 -17.09 11.22
N MET A 1095 3.03 -16.99 11.26
CA MET A 1095 3.93 -18.15 11.22
C MET A 1095 3.98 -18.93 12.55
N GLY A 1096 3.26 -18.47 13.58
CA GLY A 1096 2.99 -19.19 14.82
C GLY A 1096 1.64 -19.93 14.75
N VAL A 1097 0.78 -19.74 15.76
CA VAL A 1097 -0.63 -20.18 15.76
C VAL A 1097 -1.51 -19.06 16.32
N GLY A 1098 -2.31 -18.42 15.46
CA GLY A 1098 -3.09 -17.23 15.80
C GLY A 1098 -4.57 -17.44 16.14
N TYR A 1099 -5.08 -18.67 16.13
CA TYR A 1099 -6.52 -18.99 16.19
C TYR A 1099 -7.28 -18.26 17.32
N ASP A 1100 -6.69 -18.12 18.51
CA ASP A 1100 -7.33 -17.59 19.72
C ASP A 1100 -7.36 -16.03 19.82
N TYR A 1101 -6.65 -15.29 18.95
CA TYR A 1101 -6.43 -13.82 19.10
C TYR A 1101 -7.01 -12.95 17.98
N GLU A 1102 -7.52 -11.76 18.30
CA GLU A 1102 -8.12 -10.86 17.28
C GLU A 1102 -7.08 -10.21 16.36
N LEU A 1103 -5.89 -9.91 16.90
CA LEU A 1103 -4.76 -9.36 16.14
C LEU A 1103 -3.80 -10.49 15.73
N THR A 1104 -3.63 -10.71 14.43
CA THR A 1104 -2.60 -11.64 13.91
C THR A 1104 -1.70 -10.93 12.92
N GLN A 1105 -0.38 -11.16 12.93
CA GLN A 1105 0.56 -10.37 12.10
C GLN A 1105 1.76 -11.18 11.61
N TRP A 1106 2.41 -10.66 10.57
CA TRP A 1106 3.77 -11.01 10.17
C TRP A 1106 4.79 -10.52 11.20
N SER A 1107 5.85 -11.30 11.40
CA SER A 1107 6.72 -11.25 12.57
C SER A 1107 8.17 -10.89 12.26
N LYS A 1108 8.92 -10.64 13.33
CA LYS A 1108 10.38 -10.51 13.30
C LYS A 1108 11.06 -11.17 14.51
N GLY A 1109 10.47 -12.26 15.01
CA GLY A 1109 10.93 -12.96 16.22
C GLY A 1109 11.00 -12.08 17.48
N GLN A 1110 10.22 -10.97 17.53
CA GLN A 1110 10.42 -9.92 18.54
C GLN A 1110 9.81 -10.24 19.92
N TYR A 1111 9.08 -11.34 20.06
CA TYR A 1111 8.43 -11.74 21.32
C TYR A 1111 9.37 -12.54 22.23
N SER A 1112 9.03 -12.57 23.53
CA SER A 1112 9.89 -13.22 24.54
C SER A 1112 10.09 -14.72 24.29
N GLY A 1113 11.34 -15.08 23.96
CA GLY A 1113 11.82 -16.46 23.85
C GLY A 1113 11.82 -17.06 22.44
N ALA A 1114 11.53 -16.28 21.39
CA ALA A 1114 11.58 -16.70 19.99
C ALA A 1114 12.86 -17.47 19.63
N ASP A 1115 12.73 -18.55 18.87
CA ASP A 1115 13.83 -19.31 18.28
C ASP A 1115 14.11 -18.92 16.81
N ASN A 1116 13.09 -18.48 16.07
CA ASN A 1116 13.23 -17.89 14.73
C ASN A 1116 13.29 -16.34 14.81
N PRO A 1117 14.39 -15.70 14.35
CA PRO A 1117 14.52 -14.25 14.23
C PRO A 1117 14.50 -13.76 12.77
N GLU A 1118 13.77 -14.43 11.88
CA GLU A 1118 13.51 -13.98 10.50
C GLU A 1118 12.84 -12.59 10.45
N ASP A 1119 12.75 -12.02 9.24
CA ASP A 1119 12.12 -10.72 8.97
C ASP A 1119 11.04 -10.94 7.91
N ASP A 1120 9.83 -11.30 8.34
CA ASP A 1120 8.79 -11.84 7.47
C ASP A 1120 8.44 -10.90 6.31
N LEU A 1121 8.29 -9.61 6.63
CA LEU A 1121 7.98 -8.57 5.66
C LEU A 1121 9.12 -8.39 4.65
N SER A 1122 10.38 -8.36 5.10
CA SER A 1122 11.53 -8.31 4.20
C SER A 1122 11.69 -9.57 3.37
N ILE A 1123 11.24 -10.72 3.89
CA ILE A 1123 11.20 -11.98 3.15
C ILE A 1123 10.16 -11.87 2.04
N ILE A 1124 8.88 -11.73 2.38
CA ILE A 1124 7.76 -11.72 1.42
C ILE A 1124 8.06 -10.75 0.27
N THR A 1125 8.45 -9.51 0.59
CA THR A 1125 8.56 -8.40 -0.36
C THR A 1125 9.85 -8.33 -1.17
N THR A 1126 10.90 -9.07 -0.80
CA THR A 1126 12.13 -9.15 -1.61
C THR A 1126 12.27 -10.49 -2.31
N LYS A 1127 11.71 -11.57 -1.74
CA LYS A 1127 12.00 -12.94 -2.18
C LYS A 1127 11.21 -13.41 -3.40
N ASN A 1128 10.00 -12.89 -3.64
CA ASN A 1128 8.96 -13.60 -4.41
C ASN A 1128 8.48 -12.89 -5.71
N GLY A 1129 9.24 -11.93 -6.23
CA GLY A 1129 8.90 -11.18 -7.46
C GLY A 1129 7.88 -10.05 -7.29
N PHE A 1130 7.18 -9.97 -6.16
CA PHE A 1130 6.36 -8.83 -5.75
C PHE A 1130 6.88 -8.20 -4.46
N GLY A 1131 6.66 -6.89 -4.32
CA GLY A 1131 6.90 -6.13 -3.09
C GLY A 1131 5.61 -5.71 -2.40
N TYR A 1132 5.69 -4.68 -1.58
CA TYR A 1132 4.53 -3.93 -1.08
C TYR A 1132 3.62 -3.40 -2.20
N ARG A 1133 2.38 -3.06 -1.87
CA ARG A 1133 1.48 -2.30 -2.76
C ARG A 1133 2.00 -0.88 -3.00
N THR A 1134 1.34 -0.20 -3.93
CA THR A 1134 1.38 1.25 -4.01
C THR A 1134 0.52 1.83 -2.89
N ASP A 1135 1.13 2.69 -2.06
CA ASP A 1135 0.52 3.70 -1.19
C ASP A 1135 -0.76 4.32 -1.79
N ASP A 1136 -1.84 4.41 -1.00
CA ASP A 1136 -3.11 5.04 -1.41
C ASP A 1136 -3.37 6.45 -0.83
N TYR A 1137 -2.76 6.87 0.29
CA TYR A 1137 -2.87 8.25 0.84
C TYR A 1137 -1.59 8.89 1.45
N GLY A 1138 -0.49 8.88 0.70
CA GLY A 1138 0.67 9.78 0.77
C GLY A 1138 0.99 10.41 2.13
N SER A 1139 1.99 9.87 2.82
CA SER A 1139 2.21 9.95 4.27
C SER A 1139 2.67 11.30 4.89
N SER A 1140 2.14 12.45 4.45
CA SER A 1140 2.48 13.77 5.01
C SER A 1140 1.35 14.82 4.96
N LEU A 1141 1.42 15.84 5.84
CA LEU A 1141 0.50 16.99 5.83
C LEU A 1141 0.44 17.75 4.48
N SER A 1142 1.52 17.71 3.70
CA SER A 1142 1.62 18.29 2.34
C SER A 1142 0.98 17.44 1.24
N SER A 1143 0.91 16.12 1.42
CA SER A 1143 0.27 15.16 0.51
C SER A 1143 -1.13 14.75 0.96
N ALA A 1144 -1.58 15.25 2.11
CA ALA A 1144 -2.83 14.86 2.76
C ALA A 1144 -4.06 14.96 1.84
N SER A 1145 -4.73 13.82 1.65
CA SER A 1145 -5.91 13.70 0.80
C SER A 1145 -7.16 14.26 1.46
N ASN A 1146 -8.13 14.75 0.68
CA ASN A 1146 -9.41 15.18 1.24
C ASN A 1146 -10.18 13.96 1.76
N LEU A 1147 -10.72 14.03 2.99
CA LEU A 1147 -11.73 13.07 3.45
C LEU A 1147 -12.93 13.09 2.49
N SER A 1148 -13.51 11.92 2.23
CA SER A 1148 -14.64 11.80 1.31
C SER A 1148 -15.97 11.99 2.04
N PHE A 1149 -16.78 12.92 1.53
CA PHE A 1149 -18.00 13.42 2.16
C PHE A 1149 -19.27 13.16 1.34
N SER A 1150 -20.34 12.78 2.03
CA SER A 1150 -21.72 12.83 1.53
C SER A 1150 -22.56 13.67 2.48
N GLY A 1151 -22.67 14.97 2.21
CA GLY A 1151 -23.18 15.94 3.18
C GLY A 1151 -22.14 16.16 4.28
N SER A 1152 -22.56 16.08 5.55
CA SER A 1152 -21.67 16.08 6.71
C SER A 1152 -21.12 14.70 7.07
N THR A 1153 -21.58 13.63 6.42
CA THR A 1153 -21.19 12.25 6.70
C THR A 1153 -19.90 11.89 5.95
N VAL A 1154 -18.94 11.32 6.67
CA VAL A 1154 -17.69 10.75 6.14
C VAL A 1154 -17.91 9.28 5.77
N LYS A 1155 -17.35 8.87 4.63
CA LYS A 1155 -17.06 7.45 4.37
C LYS A 1155 -15.79 7.31 3.52
N THR A 1156 -14.75 6.68 4.05
CA THR A 1156 -13.43 6.52 3.40
C THR A 1156 -12.82 5.16 3.80
N TYR A 1157 -11.88 4.65 3.04
CA TYR A 1157 -11.19 3.36 3.26
C TYR A 1157 -9.72 3.53 2.85
N GLY A 1158 -8.79 2.85 3.52
CA GLY A 1158 -7.36 2.86 3.15
C GLY A 1158 -6.59 1.65 3.67
N ILE A 1159 -5.31 1.56 3.31
CA ILE A 1159 -4.45 0.41 3.61
C ILE A 1159 -3.08 0.89 4.09
N ILE A 1160 -2.78 0.70 5.39
CA ILE A 1160 -1.43 0.88 5.93
C ILE A 1160 -0.59 -0.30 5.45
N GLU A 1161 0.18 -0.10 4.37
CA GLU A 1161 0.84 -1.19 3.65
C GLU A 1161 2.28 -1.48 4.11
N ARG A 1162 2.88 -0.59 4.93
CA ARG A 1162 4.19 -0.77 5.56
C ARG A 1162 4.29 -0.03 6.90
N ASN A 1163 5.17 -0.49 7.79
CA ASN A 1163 5.28 0.05 9.16
C ASN A 1163 5.91 1.45 9.27
N THR A 1164 6.31 2.03 8.13
CA THR A 1164 6.74 3.43 7.99
C THR A 1164 5.70 4.32 7.32
N ASP A 1165 4.57 3.76 6.87
CA ASP A 1165 3.47 4.55 6.32
C ASP A 1165 2.62 5.18 7.45
N SER A 1166 1.90 6.23 7.07
CA SER A 1166 0.95 6.95 7.89
C SER A 1166 0.01 7.74 6.96
N ASP A 1167 -1.10 7.18 6.51
CA ASP A 1167 -2.10 7.91 5.71
C ASP A 1167 -2.48 9.28 6.31
N TRP A 1168 -2.39 10.35 5.50
CA TRP A 1168 -2.84 11.69 5.92
C TRP A 1168 -4.12 12.12 5.20
N PHE A 1169 -5.08 12.56 6.01
CA PHE A 1169 -6.34 13.14 5.57
C PHE A 1169 -6.47 14.61 5.96
N THR A 1170 -7.27 15.36 5.21
CA THR A 1170 -7.63 16.74 5.53
C THR A 1170 -9.11 17.03 5.32
N PHE A 1171 -9.63 17.95 6.12
CA PHE A 1171 -11.03 18.39 6.08
C PHE A 1171 -11.17 19.83 6.58
N ASN A 1172 -12.34 20.42 6.33
CA ASN A 1172 -12.75 21.68 6.94
C ASN A 1172 -13.94 21.42 7.87
N SER A 1173 -13.93 22.04 9.05
CA SER A 1173 -15.06 22.07 9.98
C SER A 1173 -15.70 23.46 9.95
N THR A 1174 -17.03 23.56 10.02
CA THR A 1174 -17.74 24.85 10.17
C THR A 1174 -17.80 25.32 11.63
N GLY A 1175 -17.37 24.47 12.57
CA GLY A 1175 -17.34 24.72 14.00
C GLY A 1175 -18.43 23.95 14.73
N GLY A 1176 -18.06 22.86 15.38
CA GLY A 1176 -18.99 21.92 16.02
C GLY A 1176 -18.27 20.66 16.49
N ASN A 1177 -18.94 19.52 16.47
CA ASN A 1177 -18.33 18.26 16.87
C ASN A 1177 -17.76 17.50 15.67
N LEU A 1178 -16.54 16.99 15.82
CA LEU A 1178 -15.98 15.89 15.03
C LEU A 1178 -16.37 14.59 15.72
N ALA A 1179 -17.03 13.68 15.00
CA ALA A 1179 -17.44 12.38 15.51
C ALA A 1179 -17.11 11.31 14.46
N LEU A 1180 -15.90 10.77 14.49
CA LEU A 1180 -15.43 9.74 13.56
C LEU A 1180 -15.21 8.39 14.26
N TYR A 1181 -15.42 7.33 13.50
CA TYR A 1181 -15.04 5.96 13.82
C TYR A 1181 -14.07 5.50 12.74
N ILE A 1182 -12.92 4.97 13.16
CA ILE A 1182 -11.83 4.51 12.31
C ILE A 1182 -11.66 3.04 12.67
N ASP A 1183 -12.33 2.19 11.90
CA ASP A 1183 -12.50 0.78 12.20
C ASP A 1183 -11.44 -0.05 11.47
N ALA A 1184 -10.69 -0.85 12.23
CA ALA A 1184 -9.83 -1.91 11.70
C ALA A 1184 -10.67 -3.03 11.06
N PHE A 1185 -10.01 -3.99 10.40
CA PHE A 1185 -10.71 -5.07 9.70
C PHE A 1185 -11.51 -5.99 10.67
N GLU A 1186 -12.83 -6.07 10.42
CA GLU A 1186 -13.82 -6.65 11.36
C GLU A 1186 -13.71 -8.16 11.60
N LEU A 1187 -12.97 -8.89 10.75
CA LEU A 1187 -12.81 -10.34 10.85
C LEU A 1187 -11.38 -10.71 11.25
N GLY A 1188 -10.87 -10.12 12.33
CA GLY A 1188 -9.50 -10.32 12.82
C GLY A 1188 -8.51 -9.54 11.96
N ALA A 1189 -8.09 -8.38 12.45
CA ALA A 1189 -7.22 -7.46 11.73
C ALA A 1189 -5.75 -7.83 11.87
N ASN A 1190 -4.92 -7.40 10.92
CA ASN A 1190 -3.48 -7.30 11.17
C ASN A 1190 -3.09 -5.91 11.75
N LEU A 1191 -3.96 -4.91 11.61
CA LEU A 1191 -3.70 -3.51 11.97
C LEU A 1191 -4.20 -3.15 13.38
N ASP A 1192 -3.30 -2.62 14.21
CA ASP A 1192 -3.61 -1.82 15.42
C ASP A 1192 -3.49 -0.32 15.06
N ILE A 1193 -4.56 0.47 15.25
CA ILE A 1193 -4.67 1.84 14.71
C ILE A 1193 -4.27 2.89 15.75
N LEU A 1194 -3.35 3.76 15.36
CA LEU A 1194 -3.03 5.02 16.04
C LEU A 1194 -3.49 6.20 15.16
N ALA A 1195 -4.43 6.99 15.67
CA ALA A 1195 -4.91 8.19 15.00
C ALA A 1195 -4.45 9.48 15.70
N GLU A 1196 -4.02 10.46 14.93
CA GLU A 1196 -3.52 11.75 15.43
C GLU A 1196 -4.21 12.90 14.71
N LEU A 1197 -4.82 13.81 15.47
CA LEU A 1197 -5.59 14.94 14.98
C LEU A 1197 -4.76 16.23 15.06
N TYR A 1198 -4.62 16.95 13.95
CA TYR A 1198 -3.76 18.14 13.80
C TYR A 1198 -4.55 19.39 13.34
N ASN A 1199 -4.07 20.57 13.72
CA ASN A 1199 -4.62 21.85 13.26
C ASN A 1199 -4.04 22.30 11.91
N SER A 1200 -4.54 23.41 11.36
CA SER A 1200 -4.10 24.00 10.09
C SER A 1200 -2.62 24.40 10.01
N SER A 1201 -1.91 24.52 11.14
CA SER A 1201 -0.47 24.80 11.22
C SER A 1201 0.38 23.56 11.53
N GLY A 1202 -0.20 22.35 11.48
CA GLY A 1202 0.51 21.09 11.72
C GLY A 1202 0.82 20.81 13.19
N GLN A 1203 0.14 21.48 14.13
CA GLN A 1203 0.28 21.20 15.56
C GLN A 1203 -0.70 20.11 15.98
N LEU A 1204 -0.20 19.11 16.70
CA LEU A 1204 -0.99 18.02 17.27
C LEU A 1204 -2.00 18.55 18.30
N ILE A 1205 -3.27 18.18 18.14
CA ILE A 1205 -4.40 18.52 19.02
C ILE A 1205 -4.69 17.38 20.00
N ALA A 1206 -4.66 16.14 19.51
CA ALA A 1206 -4.96 14.93 20.27
C ALA A 1206 -4.45 13.68 19.54
N THR A 1207 -4.13 12.65 20.34
CA THR A 1207 -3.72 11.32 19.89
C THR A 1207 -4.71 10.30 20.44
N TYR A 1208 -5.06 9.30 19.65
CA TYR A 1208 -6.07 8.30 19.96
C TYR A 1208 -5.53 6.90 19.61
N ASN A 1209 -5.33 6.10 20.66
CA ASN A 1209 -5.07 4.66 20.66
C ASN A 1209 -5.72 4.15 21.96
N PRO A 1210 -6.85 3.42 21.89
CA PRO A 1210 -7.49 2.85 23.07
C PRO A 1210 -6.82 1.53 23.45
N THR A 1211 -6.50 1.35 24.73
CA THR A 1211 -5.71 0.19 25.20
C THR A 1211 -6.31 -1.18 24.89
N ASP A 1212 -7.63 -1.24 24.66
CA ASP A 1212 -8.40 -2.48 24.60
C ASP A 1212 -9.28 -2.55 23.33
N SER A 1213 -8.89 -1.86 22.25
CA SER A 1213 -9.46 -2.02 20.91
C SER A 1213 -8.46 -1.63 19.82
N LEU A 1214 -8.47 -2.33 18.69
CA LEU A 1214 -7.67 -2.04 17.51
C LEU A 1214 -8.24 -0.87 16.68
N SER A 1215 -9.53 -0.54 16.91
CA SER A 1215 -10.27 0.53 16.24
C SER A 1215 -10.30 1.81 17.08
N VAL A 1216 -10.40 2.96 16.44
CA VAL A 1216 -10.34 4.28 17.08
C VAL A 1216 -11.63 5.08 16.90
N SER A 1217 -12.18 5.61 18.01
CA SER A 1217 -13.25 6.62 17.95
C SER A 1217 -12.71 8.01 18.34
N ILE A 1218 -12.95 9.00 17.47
CA ILE A 1218 -12.60 10.40 17.68
C ILE A 1218 -13.88 11.20 17.92
N ASN A 1219 -14.08 11.65 19.17
CA ASN A 1219 -15.16 12.54 19.56
C ASN A 1219 -14.55 13.85 20.10
N LYS A 1220 -14.68 14.96 19.36
CA LYS A 1220 -13.93 16.21 19.63
C LYS A 1220 -14.63 17.46 19.11
N TYR A 1221 -14.96 18.40 19.98
CA TYR A 1221 -15.37 19.73 19.56
C TYR A 1221 -14.20 20.54 18.96
N LEU A 1222 -14.43 21.11 17.78
CA LEU A 1222 -13.48 21.91 17.01
C LEU A 1222 -14.06 23.29 16.66
N SER A 1223 -13.20 24.29 16.59
CA SER A 1223 -13.52 25.61 16.02
C SER A 1223 -13.57 25.56 14.48
N ALA A 1224 -14.29 26.49 13.85
CA ALA A 1224 -14.30 26.60 12.38
C ALA A 1224 -12.88 26.73 11.81
N GLY A 1225 -12.53 25.92 10.80
CA GLY A 1225 -11.19 25.91 10.21
C GLY A 1225 -10.81 24.60 9.50
N LYS A 1226 -9.59 24.57 8.95
CA LYS A 1226 -8.99 23.39 8.32
C LYS A 1226 -8.24 22.53 9.34
N TYR A 1227 -8.38 21.22 9.25
CA TYR A 1227 -7.76 20.22 10.11
C TYR A 1227 -7.19 19.06 9.29
N TYR A 1228 -6.38 18.24 9.95
CA TYR A 1228 -5.77 17.05 9.38
C TYR A 1228 -5.86 15.87 10.36
N ILE A 1229 -5.92 14.65 9.85
CA ILE A 1229 -5.78 13.41 10.63
C ILE A 1229 -4.68 12.57 9.99
N SER A 1230 -3.77 12.04 10.80
CA SER A 1230 -2.83 10.98 10.45
C SER A 1230 -3.34 9.66 11.05
N LEU A 1231 -3.35 8.59 10.26
CA LEU A 1231 -3.61 7.21 10.70
C LEU A 1231 -2.36 6.38 10.44
N LYS A 1232 -1.98 5.48 11.34
CA LYS A 1232 -0.81 4.60 11.18
C LYS A 1232 -0.86 3.38 12.08
N GLY A 1233 -0.09 2.36 11.71
CA GLY A 1233 0.15 1.17 12.53
C GLY A 1233 0.92 1.45 13.81
N THR A 1234 0.50 0.84 14.91
CA THR A 1234 1.12 1.01 16.24
C THR A 1234 1.41 -0.31 16.95
N GLY A 1235 2.18 -0.24 18.04
CA GLY A 1235 2.42 -1.36 18.95
C GLY A 1235 1.85 -1.09 20.34
N LYS A 1236 1.77 -2.14 21.16
CA LYS A 1236 1.20 -2.12 22.51
C LYS A 1236 2.19 -2.66 23.54
N GLY A 1237 2.45 -1.90 24.60
CA GLY A 1237 3.26 -2.33 25.74
C GLY A 1237 4.77 -2.44 25.44
N ASP A 1238 5.42 -3.43 26.05
CA ASP A 1238 6.78 -3.84 25.71
C ASP A 1238 6.79 -5.22 25.04
N LEU A 1239 7.92 -5.64 24.46
CA LEU A 1239 8.05 -6.92 23.76
C LEU A 1239 7.93 -8.19 24.66
N VAL A 1240 7.81 -8.01 25.98
CA VAL A 1240 7.55 -9.10 26.94
C VAL A 1240 6.05 -9.21 27.24
N THR A 1241 5.29 -8.13 27.05
CA THR A 1241 3.88 -7.99 27.44
C THR A 1241 2.93 -7.62 26.30
N GLY A 1242 3.44 -7.38 25.10
CA GLY A 1242 2.68 -7.04 23.90
C GLY A 1242 3.53 -7.14 22.63
N TYR A 1243 3.46 -6.14 21.75
CA TYR A 1243 3.99 -6.17 20.38
C TYR A 1243 4.50 -4.79 19.91
N SER A 1244 5.41 -4.79 18.94
CA SER A 1244 5.85 -3.58 18.23
C SER A 1244 4.87 -3.23 17.10
N ASN A 1245 5.06 -2.07 16.47
CA ASN A 1245 4.32 -1.71 15.25
C ASN A 1245 4.84 -2.42 13.98
N TYR A 1246 5.70 -3.43 14.10
CA TYR A 1246 6.36 -4.06 12.95
C TYR A 1246 5.35 -4.71 12.00
N GLY A 1247 4.46 -5.54 12.55
CA GLY A 1247 3.43 -6.28 11.80
C GLY A 1247 2.09 -5.56 11.69
N SER A 1248 1.96 -4.37 12.29
CA SER A 1248 0.73 -3.56 12.34
C SER A 1248 0.45 -2.87 11.02
N LEU A 1249 0.19 -3.69 10.01
CA LEU A 1249 -0.20 -3.34 8.64
C LEU A 1249 -1.66 -3.79 8.44
N GLY A 1250 -2.36 -3.31 7.43
CA GLY A 1250 -3.71 -3.80 7.13
C GLY A 1250 -4.66 -2.73 6.64
N GLN A 1251 -5.92 -3.10 6.42
CA GLN A 1251 -6.94 -2.18 5.94
C GLN A 1251 -7.79 -1.58 7.09
N TYR A 1252 -8.33 -0.40 6.84
CA TYR A 1252 -9.28 0.26 7.75
C TYR A 1252 -10.39 0.98 6.98
N SER A 1253 -11.43 1.41 7.71
CA SER A 1253 -12.45 2.31 7.19
C SER A 1253 -12.71 3.49 8.12
N ILE A 1254 -12.92 4.68 7.57
CA ILE A 1254 -13.32 5.88 8.30
C ILE A 1254 -14.80 6.14 8.04
N THR A 1255 -15.61 6.22 9.09
CA THR A 1255 -17.01 6.63 9.05
C THR A 1255 -17.30 7.73 10.08
N GLY A 1256 -18.48 8.33 10.03
CA GLY A 1256 -18.94 9.30 11.03
C GLY A 1256 -19.33 10.64 10.44
N THR A 1257 -19.16 11.74 11.18
CA THR A 1257 -19.57 13.09 10.78
C THR A 1257 -18.58 14.19 11.15
N VAL A 1258 -18.58 15.24 10.34
CA VAL A 1258 -17.89 16.51 10.58
C VAL A 1258 -18.93 17.64 10.55
N ALA A 1259 -18.90 18.51 11.56
CA ALA A 1259 -19.66 19.77 11.61
C ALA A 1259 -18.87 20.92 10.97
#